data_AF-A6LQK2-F1
#
_entry.id   AF-A6LQK2-F1
#
_cell.length_a   1.000
_cell.length_b   1.000
_cell.length_c   1.000
_cell.angle_alpha   90.00
_cell.angle_beta   90.00
_cell.angle_gamma   90.00
#
_symmetry.space_group_name_H-M   'P 1'
#
loop_
_entity.id
_entity.type
_entity.pdbx_description
1 polymer ?
#
loop_
_entity_poly.entity_id
_entity_poly.type
_entity_poly.pdbx_seq_one_letter_code
_entity_poly.pdbx_strand_id
1 'polypeptide(L)'
;MNKINEIFASNVFSDAVMKERLPKATYKALKKTIEKGTTLEPDVADVVAAAMKDWAVEKGATHFTHWFQPMTGITAEKHDSFINPTSDGKVILEFSGKELIKGEPDASSFPSGGLRATFEARGYTAWDCTSPAFLKDGSLCIPTAFCSYNGEALDKKTPLLRSMEALNKQALRVLKALGNTTTKRVITTVGPEQEYFLIDKSMYDARKDLILTGRTLFGAKPSKGQELEDHYFGTIKQRISDFMKEVDEELWKLGILAKTKHNEVAPAQHELAPIFSTTNISTDHNQLTMEIMKKVAAKHDLYCLLHEKPFAGVNGSGKHNNWSMGTDDGMNLLEPGKSPHENQQFLLFLCAVIKAVDEYPSLLRVSAANAGNDHRLGANEAPPAIISIFLGDQLEDVLEQIEKGPATSSKSASELTIGVNTLPPLPKDATDRNRTSPFAFTGNKFEFRMVPSSASIAGCNFVLNTIVAETLSEIADKLEKATDLDAEIQAILTDIVKNHKRIIFNGNGYSDEWVAEAERRGLPNIHSTVEAAKAMIDEKNQAVLEKHGVLTRVESTSRYEITLENYNKIINIEALTTLEMAKRQIIPAVIQYTTSLAESINTIKATGINVDISVQTESLTEISTLLASLNKNVSLLEKAVEKADNFEGDIFDLGMMYRYEVFEQMNTLRADADKLETLVDEEFWPLPTYSDMLFNV
;
A
#
# COMPACT_ATOMS: atom_id res chain seq x y z
N MET A 1 13.85 2.11 32.80
CA MET A 1 12.72 1.37 32.21
C MET A 1 11.39 2.17 32.22
N ASN A 2 11.40 3.50 32.43
CA ASN A 2 10.14 4.28 32.52
C ASN A 2 9.74 5.07 31.25
N LYS A 3 10.56 5.17 30.19
CA LYS A 3 10.30 6.12 29.10
C LYS A 3 9.15 5.74 28.14
N ILE A 4 8.96 4.47 27.78
CA ILE A 4 7.94 4.08 26.77
C ILE A 4 6.53 4.29 27.31
N ASN A 5 6.24 3.83 28.53
CA ASN A 5 4.91 4.01 29.15
C ASN A 5 4.54 5.49 29.35
N GLU A 6 5.53 6.37 29.53
CA GLU A 6 5.32 7.81 29.68
C GLU A 6 5.02 8.50 28.35
N ILE A 7 5.66 8.07 27.25
CA ILE A 7 5.47 8.70 25.93
C ILE A 7 4.34 8.06 25.13
N PHE A 8 3.99 6.80 25.39
CA PHE A 8 3.03 6.07 24.56
C PHE A 8 1.65 6.74 24.56
N ALA A 9 1.09 6.96 23.36
CA ALA A 9 -0.15 7.68 23.11
C ALA A 9 -0.23 9.07 23.77
N SER A 10 0.91 9.66 24.14
CA SER A 10 0.94 10.97 24.80
C SER A 10 0.43 12.10 23.90
N ASN A 11 0.44 11.93 22.58
CA ASN A 11 -0.10 12.88 21.61
C ASN A 11 -1.48 12.45 21.07
N VAL A 12 -2.21 11.58 21.78
CA VAL A 12 -3.52 11.09 21.35
C VAL A 12 -4.58 11.43 22.39
N PHE A 13 -5.73 11.94 21.95
CA PHE A 13 -6.92 12.12 22.77
C PHE A 13 -7.62 10.76 22.98
N SER A 14 -6.91 9.86 23.65
CA SER A 14 -7.26 8.44 23.83
C SER A 14 -8.46 8.24 24.77
N ASP A 15 -8.99 7.01 24.86
CA ASP A 15 -10.07 6.66 25.82
C ASP A 15 -9.70 7.01 27.27
N ALA A 16 -8.43 6.89 27.64
CA ALA A 16 -7.93 7.28 28.95
C ALA A 16 -8.06 8.80 29.17
N VAL A 17 -7.61 9.60 28.21
CA VAL A 17 -7.71 11.07 28.25
C VAL A 17 -9.17 11.52 28.23
N MET A 18 -9.99 10.91 27.37
CA MET A 18 -11.43 11.16 27.31
C MET A 18 -12.11 10.89 28.66
N LYS A 19 -11.76 9.79 29.33
CA LYS A 19 -12.32 9.43 30.64
C LYS A 19 -11.88 10.38 31.76
N GLU A 20 -10.66 10.91 31.69
CA GLU A 20 -10.12 11.87 32.64
C GLU A 20 -10.76 13.25 32.48
N ARG A 21 -10.93 13.71 31.24
CA ARG A 21 -11.31 15.11 30.94
C ARG A 21 -12.80 15.34 30.71
N LEU A 22 -13.52 14.35 30.18
CA LEU A 22 -14.93 14.52 29.88
C LEU A 22 -15.80 14.27 31.12
N PRO A 23 -16.88 15.04 31.30
CA PRO A 23 -17.91 14.69 32.28
C PRO A 23 -18.41 13.26 32.07
N LYS A 24 -18.70 12.55 33.16
CA LYS A 24 -19.10 11.12 33.13
C LYS A 24 -20.26 10.82 32.17
N ALA A 25 -21.22 11.72 32.04
CA ALA A 25 -22.35 11.57 31.12
C ALA A 25 -21.90 11.71 29.65
N THR A 26 -21.12 12.75 29.33
CA THR A 26 -20.55 13.01 28.00
C THR A 26 -19.63 11.86 27.56
N TYR A 27 -18.73 11.38 28.42
CA TYR A 27 -17.86 10.23 28.14
C TYR A 27 -18.68 8.98 27.76
N LYS A 28 -19.73 8.66 28.54
CA LYS A 28 -20.60 7.52 28.26
C LYS A 28 -21.39 7.69 26.95
N ALA A 29 -21.84 8.91 26.65
CA ALA A 29 -22.56 9.20 25.42
C ALA A 29 -21.65 9.05 24.20
N LEU A 30 -20.45 9.65 24.23
CA LEU A 30 -19.45 9.52 23.17
C LEU A 30 -19.03 8.05 22.97
N LYS A 31 -18.74 7.33 24.06
CA LYS A 31 -18.37 5.91 23.99
C LYS A 31 -19.48 5.05 23.39
N LYS A 32 -20.75 5.31 23.73
CA LYS A 32 -21.90 4.66 23.11
C LYS A 32 -21.95 4.95 21.60
N THR A 33 -21.69 6.18 21.17
CA THR A 33 -21.62 6.56 19.75
C THR A 33 -20.51 5.80 19.02
N ILE A 34 -19.31 5.71 19.59
CA ILE A 34 -18.17 4.95 19.01
C ILE A 34 -18.48 3.45 18.91
N GLU A 35 -19.03 2.87 19.98
CA GLU A 35 -19.29 1.42 20.06
C GLU A 35 -20.48 1.00 19.18
N LYS A 36 -21.53 1.84 19.11
CA LYS A 36 -22.79 1.51 18.43
C LYS A 36 -22.99 2.19 17.07
N GLY A 37 -22.09 3.09 16.66
CA GLY A 37 -22.23 3.83 15.40
C GLY A 37 -23.45 4.76 15.36
N THR A 38 -23.85 5.32 16.50
CA THR A 38 -25.02 6.25 16.56
C THR A 38 -24.60 7.70 16.35
N THR A 39 -25.49 8.54 15.85
CA THR A 39 -25.24 9.99 15.69
C THR A 39 -24.74 10.63 16.99
N LEU A 40 -23.75 11.52 16.87
CA LEU A 40 -23.26 12.32 17.99
C LEU A 40 -24.23 13.48 18.25
N GLU A 41 -24.75 13.56 19.47
CA GLU A 41 -25.62 14.67 19.88
C GLU A 41 -24.85 16.01 19.91
N PRO A 42 -25.40 17.12 19.40
CA PRO A 42 -24.70 18.42 19.37
C PRO A 42 -24.16 18.87 20.72
N ASP A 43 -24.94 18.73 21.79
CA ASP A 43 -24.53 19.11 23.15
C ASP A 43 -23.32 18.27 23.65
N VAL A 44 -23.22 17.01 23.21
CA VAL A 44 -22.06 16.16 23.52
C VAL A 44 -20.85 16.65 22.76
N ALA A 45 -21.02 17.04 21.50
CA ALA A 45 -19.94 17.54 20.66
C ALA A 45 -19.33 18.84 21.17
N ASP A 46 -20.13 19.80 21.64
CA ASP A 46 -19.62 21.06 22.19
C ASP A 46 -18.73 20.83 23.42
N VAL A 47 -19.16 19.93 24.33
CA VAL A 47 -18.36 19.59 25.52
C VAL A 47 -17.07 18.86 25.13
N VAL A 48 -17.14 17.98 24.13
CA VAL A 48 -15.96 17.24 23.63
C VAL A 48 -14.98 18.19 22.94
N ALA A 49 -15.46 19.12 22.11
CA ALA A 49 -14.64 20.11 21.43
C ALA A 49 -13.89 20.99 22.44
N ALA A 50 -14.59 21.52 23.45
CA ALA A 50 -13.95 22.31 24.51
C ALA A 50 -12.84 21.52 25.22
N ALA A 51 -13.12 20.28 25.62
CA ALA A 51 -12.14 19.42 26.31
C ALA A 51 -10.95 19.03 25.41
N MET A 52 -11.18 18.76 24.13
CA MET A 52 -10.12 18.49 23.14
C MET A 52 -9.22 19.70 22.93
N LYS A 53 -9.81 20.88 22.79
CA LYS A 53 -9.07 22.14 22.64
C LYS A 53 -8.22 22.43 23.86
N ASP A 54 -8.78 22.34 25.07
CA ASP A 54 -8.03 22.61 26.30
C ASP A 54 -6.85 21.62 26.44
N TRP A 55 -7.09 20.33 26.17
CA TRP A 55 -6.02 19.32 26.13
C TRP A 55 -4.94 19.62 25.08
N ALA A 56 -5.34 20.05 23.89
CA ALA A 56 -4.43 20.37 22.80
C ALA A 56 -3.57 21.60 23.12
N VAL A 57 -4.20 22.67 23.62
CA VAL A 57 -3.54 23.93 23.98
C VAL A 57 -2.57 23.74 25.14
N GLU A 58 -2.92 22.94 26.15
CA GLU A 58 -2.00 22.56 27.24
C GLU A 58 -0.72 21.89 26.74
N LYS A 59 -0.81 21.20 25.59
CA LYS A 59 0.33 20.57 24.90
C LYS A 59 0.99 21.47 23.86
N GLY A 60 0.62 22.75 23.82
CA GLY A 60 1.21 23.77 22.94
C GLY A 60 0.58 23.85 21.56
N ALA A 61 -0.56 23.21 21.31
CA ALA A 61 -1.25 23.35 20.05
C ALA A 61 -1.85 24.76 19.90
N THR A 62 -1.71 25.32 18.71
CA THR A 62 -2.24 26.66 18.38
C THR A 62 -3.32 26.62 17.30
N HIS A 63 -3.42 25.50 16.61
CA HIS A 63 -4.33 25.26 15.49
C HIS A 63 -5.05 23.92 15.64
N PHE A 64 -6.10 23.73 14.87
CA PHE A 64 -6.72 22.45 14.60
C PHE A 64 -6.87 22.25 13.08
N THR A 65 -7.04 21.00 12.67
CA THR A 65 -7.28 20.64 11.27
C THR A 65 -8.17 19.41 11.18
N HIS A 66 -9.04 19.40 10.19
CA HIS A 66 -9.68 18.16 9.73
C HIS A 66 -8.65 17.40 8.90
N TRP A 67 -8.24 16.25 9.41
CA TRP A 67 -7.25 15.36 8.78
C TRP A 67 -8.00 14.29 7.99
N PHE A 68 -7.82 14.25 6.68
CA PHE A 68 -8.53 13.31 5.80
C PHE A 68 -7.64 12.76 4.69
N GLN A 69 -8.10 11.69 4.03
CA GLN A 69 -7.37 10.99 2.97
C GLN A 69 -8.14 11.10 1.64
N PRO A 70 -7.95 12.19 0.87
CA PRO A 70 -8.59 12.34 -0.44
C PRO A 70 -8.11 11.28 -1.44
N MET A 71 -8.70 11.26 -2.64
CA MET A 71 -8.37 10.28 -3.68
C MET A 71 -6.96 10.38 -4.26
N THR A 72 -6.13 11.34 -3.81
CA THR A 72 -4.70 11.44 -4.12
C THR A 72 -3.86 10.33 -3.49
N GLY A 73 -4.36 9.68 -2.43
CA GLY A 73 -3.64 8.61 -1.72
C GLY A 73 -2.73 9.07 -0.57
N ILE A 74 -2.52 10.39 -0.44
CA ILE A 74 -1.86 11.04 0.71
C ILE A 74 -2.90 11.75 1.58
N THR A 75 -2.49 12.19 2.76
CA THR A 75 -3.32 12.95 3.70
C THR A 75 -3.40 14.42 3.29
N ALA A 76 -4.48 15.09 3.70
CA ALA A 76 -4.70 16.52 3.49
C ALA A 76 -5.16 17.20 4.79
N GLU A 77 -4.70 18.45 4.97
CA GLU A 77 -4.91 19.25 6.17
C GLU A 77 -5.15 20.71 5.80
N LYS A 78 -6.02 21.37 6.56
CA LYS A 78 -6.21 22.82 6.56
C LYS A 78 -6.17 23.29 8.01
N HIS A 79 -5.16 24.08 8.35
CA HIS A 79 -4.94 24.51 9.72
C HIS A 79 -5.69 25.81 10.01
N ASP A 80 -6.65 25.73 10.92
CA ASP A 80 -7.39 26.88 11.45
C ASP A 80 -6.93 27.15 12.88
N SER A 81 -6.68 28.42 13.22
CA SER A 81 -6.26 28.80 14.58
C SER A 81 -7.46 28.75 15.54
N PHE A 82 -7.21 28.42 16.80
CA PHE A 82 -8.22 28.54 17.86
C PHE A 82 -8.60 30.00 18.18
N ILE A 83 -7.87 30.98 17.66
CA ILE A 83 -8.06 32.39 17.98
C ILE A 83 -9.38 32.92 17.40
N ASN A 84 -10.21 33.49 18.27
CA ASN A 84 -11.39 34.27 17.89
C ASN A 84 -11.31 35.68 18.52
N PRO A 85 -11.41 36.78 17.74
CA PRO A 85 -11.33 38.13 18.28
C PRO A 85 -12.56 38.47 19.12
N THR A 86 -12.35 39.20 20.21
CA THR A 86 -13.43 39.77 21.03
C THR A 86 -13.64 41.25 20.72
N SER A 87 -14.84 41.76 21.02
CA SER A 87 -15.22 43.15 20.75
C SER A 87 -14.40 44.20 21.52
N ASP A 88 -13.70 43.79 22.58
CA ASP A 88 -12.75 44.64 23.34
C ASP A 88 -11.32 44.62 22.78
N GLY A 89 -11.09 43.99 21.63
CA GLY A 89 -9.78 43.93 20.96
C GLY A 89 -8.82 42.89 21.54
N LYS A 90 -9.31 41.98 22.40
CA LYS A 90 -8.55 40.82 22.88
C LYS A 90 -8.85 39.59 22.01
N VAL A 91 -8.21 38.48 22.35
CA VAL A 91 -8.43 37.17 21.72
C VAL A 91 -8.86 36.17 22.77
N ILE A 92 -9.74 35.26 22.38
CA ILE A 92 -10.07 34.05 23.13
C ILE A 92 -9.75 32.83 22.28
N LEU A 93 -9.51 31.69 22.94
CA LEU A 93 -9.34 30.42 22.26
C LEU A 93 -10.65 29.65 22.27
N GLU A 94 -11.24 29.46 21.10
CA GLU A 94 -12.52 28.79 20.90
C GLU A 94 -12.36 27.62 19.94
N PHE A 95 -13.14 26.57 20.19
CA PHE A 95 -13.30 25.44 19.29
C PHE A 95 -14.67 24.83 19.58
N SER A 96 -15.60 24.99 18.66
CA SER A 96 -17.00 24.60 18.83
C SER A 96 -17.26 23.16 18.43
N GLY A 97 -18.33 22.54 18.95
CA GLY A 97 -18.79 21.23 18.51
C GLY A 97 -19.16 21.20 17.02
N LYS A 98 -19.61 22.34 16.48
CA LYS A 98 -19.87 22.51 15.04
C LYS A 98 -18.60 22.35 14.22
N GLU A 99 -17.50 22.98 14.62
CA GLU A 99 -16.20 22.87 13.96
C GLU A 99 -15.55 21.50 14.19
N LEU A 100 -15.84 20.84 15.31
CA LEU A 100 -15.42 19.45 15.55
C LEU A 100 -16.12 18.48 14.59
N ILE A 101 -17.45 18.50 14.55
CA ILE A 101 -18.22 17.52 13.78
C ILE A 101 -18.00 17.69 12.27
N LYS A 102 -17.86 18.94 11.80
CA LYS A 102 -17.89 19.26 10.37
C LYS A 102 -16.90 20.35 9.99
N GLY A 103 -16.16 20.11 8.90
CA GLY A 103 -15.40 21.12 8.17
C GLY A 103 -15.94 21.35 6.76
N GLU A 104 -15.46 22.42 6.12
CA GLU A 104 -15.81 22.78 4.73
C GLU A 104 -14.53 23.10 3.95
N PRO A 105 -13.84 22.08 3.37
CA PRO A 105 -12.72 22.30 2.46
C PRO A 105 -13.18 22.53 1.02
N ASP A 106 -12.27 23.02 0.18
CA ASP A 106 -12.44 23.06 -1.27
C ASP A 106 -12.20 21.67 -1.89
N ALA A 107 -13.26 21.07 -2.41
CA ALA A 107 -13.27 19.79 -3.10
C ALA A 107 -12.84 19.85 -4.57
N SER A 108 -12.89 21.00 -5.22
CA SER A 108 -12.56 21.13 -6.65
C SER A 108 -11.08 20.94 -6.95
N SER A 109 -10.23 21.19 -5.94
CA SER A 109 -8.77 21.07 -6.04
C SER A 109 -8.26 19.64 -5.83
N PHE A 110 -9.13 18.69 -5.45
CA PHE A 110 -8.77 17.28 -5.32
C PHE A 110 -9.23 16.48 -6.54
N PRO A 111 -8.51 15.40 -6.91
CA PRO A 111 -8.99 14.49 -7.95
C PRO A 111 -10.41 14.03 -7.65
N SER A 112 -11.32 14.24 -8.60
CA SER A 112 -12.74 13.96 -8.43
C SER A 112 -13.30 13.04 -9.52
N GLY A 113 -12.55 12.76 -10.60
CA GLY A 113 -12.98 11.85 -11.67
C GLY A 113 -14.32 12.28 -12.28
N GLY A 114 -14.49 13.58 -12.51
CA GLY A 114 -15.72 14.15 -13.06
C GLY A 114 -16.87 14.34 -12.06
N LEU A 115 -16.72 13.95 -10.79
CA LEU A 115 -17.76 14.15 -9.76
C LEU A 115 -18.01 15.62 -9.43
N ARG A 116 -17.06 16.50 -9.78
CA ARG A 116 -17.13 17.93 -9.49
C ARG A 116 -16.69 18.73 -10.70
N ALA A 117 -17.50 19.72 -11.07
CA ALA A 117 -17.07 20.74 -12.01
C ALA A 117 -16.00 21.64 -11.35
N THR A 118 -15.09 22.18 -12.16
CA THR A 118 -14.00 23.06 -11.69
C THR A 118 -14.48 24.36 -11.03
N PHE A 119 -15.71 24.80 -11.31
CA PHE A 119 -16.32 25.96 -10.67
C PHE A 119 -17.15 25.61 -9.41
N GLU A 120 -17.32 24.33 -9.09
CA GLU A 120 -18.07 23.87 -7.92
C GLU A 120 -17.10 23.39 -6.84
N ALA A 121 -16.76 24.26 -5.89
CA ALA A 121 -15.71 24.04 -4.90
C ALA A 121 -16.15 23.38 -3.58
N ARG A 122 -17.40 23.52 -3.14
CA ARG A 122 -17.79 23.10 -1.77
C ARG A 122 -17.71 21.59 -1.51
N GLY A 123 -16.89 21.13 -0.56
CA GLY A 123 -16.95 19.79 0.01
C GLY A 123 -17.22 19.81 1.51
N TYR A 124 -17.39 18.64 2.12
CA TYR A 124 -17.61 18.53 3.56
C TYR A 124 -16.72 17.45 4.16
N THR A 125 -16.12 17.76 5.31
CA THR A 125 -15.50 16.76 6.18
C THR A 125 -16.42 16.45 7.35
N ALA A 126 -16.44 15.19 7.79
CA ALA A 126 -17.18 14.74 8.95
C ALA A 126 -16.26 13.97 9.89
N TRP A 127 -16.27 14.30 11.18
CA TRP A 127 -15.42 13.63 12.16
C TRP A 127 -15.75 12.15 12.29
N ASP A 128 -14.74 11.31 12.07
CA ASP A 128 -14.77 9.90 12.42
C ASP A 128 -14.36 9.73 13.89
N CYS A 129 -15.35 9.75 14.78
CA CYS A 129 -15.12 9.54 16.21
C CYS A 129 -14.60 8.13 16.57
N THR A 130 -14.61 7.17 15.64
CA THR A 130 -14.02 5.85 15.86
C THR A 130 -12.51 5.84 15.70
N SER A 131 -11.92 6.93 15.18
CA SER A 131 -10.49 7.21 15.17
C SER A 131 -10.17 8.38 16.10
N PRO A 132 -9.24 8.23 17.06
CA PRO A 132 -8.98 9.26 18.05
C PRO A 132 -8.27 10.47 17.42
N ALA A 133 -8.66 11.67 17.86
CA ALA A 133 -7.92 12.89 17.52
C ALA A 133 -6.51 12.84 18.12
N PHE A 134 -5.55 13.44 17.42
CA PHE A 134 -4.14 13.41 17.81
C PHE A 134 -3.47 14.77 17.60
N LEU A 135 -2.31 14.95 18.19
CA LEU A 135 -1.47 16.13 18.01
C LEU A 135 -0.33 15.85 17.06
N LYS A 136 -0.19 16.72 16.06
CA LYS A 136 0.92 16.71 15.13
C LYS A 136 1.28 18.14 14.79
N ASP A 137 2.57 18.47 14.84
CA ASP A 137 3.10 19.78 14.42
C ASP A 137 2.39 21.00 15.00
N GLY A 138 2.13 20.96 16.32
CA GLY A 138 1.47 22.06 17.03
C GLY A 138 -0.01 22.25 16.65
N SER A 139 -0.62 21.24 16.03
CA SER A 139 -2.03 21.24 15.62
C SER A 139 -2.79 20.03 16.17
N LEU A 140 -4.05 20.25 16.53
CA LEU A 140 -5.03 19.20 16.78
C LEU A 140 -5.56 18.64 15.47
N CYS A 141 -5.18 17.41 15.12
CA CYS A 141 -5.64 16.70 13.95
C CYS A 141 -6.87 15.85 14.28
N ILE A 142 -7.96 16.07 13.54
CA ILE A 142 -9.24 15.40 13.74
C ILE A 142 -9.47 14.47 12.54
N PRO A 143 -9.40 13.13 12.72
CA PRO A 143 -9.61 12.18 11.63
C PRO A 143 -11.01 12.31 11.05
N THR A 144 -11.12 12.53 9.74
CA THR A 144 -12.40 12.84 9.09
C THR A 144 -12.61 12.06 7.80
N ALA A 145 -13.87 11.76 7.52
CA ALA A 145 -14.35 11.36 6.21
C ALA A 145 -14.59 12.60 5.35
N PHE A 146 -14.34 12.51 4.04
CA PHE A 146 -14.47 13.64 3.11
C PHE A 146 -15.39 13.30 1.93
N CYS A 147 -16.41 14.14 1.73
CA CYS A 147 -17.42 13.96 0.69
C CYS A 147 -17.69 15.23 -0.12
N SER A 148 -18.25 14.99 -1.29
CA SER A 148 -18.82 15.97 -2.20
C SER A 148 -20.04 16.68 -1.58
N TYR A 149 -20.43 17.81 -2.18
CA TYR A 149 -21.64 18.55 -1.86
C TYR A 149 -22.91 17.70 -1.95
N ASN A 150 -22.97 16.76 -2.90
CA ASN A 150 -24.11 15.85 -3.08
C ASN A 150 -23.96 14.55 -2.27
N GLY A 151 -22.86 14.38 -1.53
CA GLY A 151 -22.64 13.24 -0.63
C GLY A 151 -21.81 12.09 -1.19
N GLU A 152 -21.28 12.19 -2.41
CA GLU A 152 -20.36 11.19 -2.97
C GLU A 152 -19.02 11.19 -2.21
N ALA A 153 -18.47 10.00 -1.98
CA ALA A 153 -17.20 9.80 -1.29
C ALA A 153 -16.01 10.25 -2.15
N LEU A 154 -15.41 11.38 -1.77
CA LEU A 154 -14.20 11.95 -2.38
C LEU A 154 -12.91 11.53 -1.66
N ASP A 155 -13.00 10.46 -0.86
CA ASP A 155 -11.94 9.99 0.01
C ASP A 155 -11.77 8.47 -0.06
N LYS A 156 -10.76 8.01 0.67
CA LYS A 156 -10.50 6.58 0.86
C LYS A 156 -11.18 6.02 2.12
N LYS A 157 -11.56 6.88 3.06
CA LYS A 157 -12.05 6.48 4.39
C LYS A 157 -13.55 6.15 4.40
N THR A 158 -14.39 6.91 3.69
CA THR A 158 -15.83 6.63 3.62
C THR A 158 -16.13 5.23 3.06
N PRO A 159 -15.54 4.79 1.92
CA PRO A 159 -15.76 3.43 1.42
C PRO A 159 -15.23 2.36 2.38
N LEU A 160 -14.14 2.63 3.07
CA LEU A 160 -13.59 1.72 4.08
C LEU A 160 -14.59 1.50 5.22
N LEU A 161 -15.11 2.57 5.82
CA LEU A 161 -16.09 2.49 6.90
C LEU A 161 -17.36 1.75 6.46
N ARG A 162 -17.92 2.09 5.29
CA ARG A 162 -19.08 1.41 4.71
C ARG A 162 -18.82 -0.10 4.52
N SER A 163 -17.65 -0.48 4.02
CA SER A 163 -17.28 -1.89 3.81
C SER A 163 -17.15 -2.68 5.12
N MET A 164 -16.66 -2.05 6.19
CA MET A 164 -16.56 -2.66 7.51
C MET A 164 -17.96 -2.92 8.09
N GLU A 165 -18.90 -2.00 7.88
CA GLU A 165 -20.30 -2.19 8.26
C GLU A 165 -20.98 -3.30 7.45
N ALA A 166 -20.74 -3.35 6.14
CA ALA A 166 -21.26 -4.39 5.26
C ALA A 166 -20.80 -5.78 5.70
N LEU A 167 -19.49 -5.98 5.92
CA LEU A 167 -18.94 -7.25 6.40
C LEU A 167 -19.47 -7.60 7.78
N ASN A 168 -19.48 -6.65 8.72
CA ASN A 168 -20.03 -6.85 10.06
C ASN A 168 -21.47 -7.37 10.01
N LYS A 169 -22.33 -6.74 9.20
CA LYS A 169 -23.73 -7.12 9.05
C LYS A 169 -23.87 -8.57 8.59
N GLN A 170 -23.16 -8.97 7.53
CA GLN A 170 -23.31 -10.31 6.96
C GLN A 170 -22.64 -11.38 7.81
N ALA A 171 -21.47 -11.10 8.39
CA ALA A 171 -20.82 -12.02 9.33
C ALA A 171 -21.68 -12.29 10.56
N LEU A 172 -22.36 -11.28 11.12
CA LEU A 172 -23.30 -11.47 12.23
C LEU A 172 -24.51 -12.34 11.85
N ARG A 173 -24.98 -12.29 10.59
CA ARG A 173 -26.07 -13.17 10.13
C ARG A 173 -25.61 -14.63 10.10
N VAL A 174 -24.43 -14.89 9.55
CA VAL A 174 -23.83 -16.25 9.56
C VAL A 174 -23.64 -16.73 10.99
N LEU A 175 -23.04 -15.93 11.88
CA LEU A 175 -22.83 -16.31 13.28
C LEU A 175 -24.14 -16.61 14.02
N LYS A 176 -25.19 -15.81 13.80
CA LYS A 176 -26.52 -16.05 14.37
C LYS A 176 -27.14 -17.35 13.86
N ALA A 177 -26.99 -17.63 12.56
CA ALA A 177 -27.47 -18.88 11.97
C ALA A 177 -26.73 -20.10 12.53
N LEU A 178 -25.45 -19.95 12.91
CA LEU A 178 -24.66 -20.96 13.63
C LEU A 178 -24.96 -21.03 15.14
N GLY A 179 -25.92 -20.24 15.65
CA GLY A 179 -26.33 -20.24 17.05
C GLY A 179 -25.60 -19.25 17.96
N ASN A 180 -24.64 -18.48 17.46
CA ASN A 180 -23.99 -17.43 18.24
C ASN A 180 -24.87 -16.17 18.28
N THR A 181 -25.50 -15.94 19.44
CA THR A 181 -26.38 -14.80 19.70
C THR A 181 -25.76 -13.78 20.67
N THR A 182 -24.54 -14.02 21.16
CA THR A 182 -23.85 -13.16 22.12
C THR A 182 -22.99 -12.10 21.45
N THR A 183 -22.37 -12.45 20.32
CA THR A 183 -21.56 -11.52 19.51
C THR A 183 -22.43 -10.40 18.97
N LYS A 184 -21.99 -9.15 19.16
CA LYS A 184 -22.72 -7.95 18.71
C LYS A 184 -22.05 -7.29 17.53
N ARG A 185 -20.76 -7.54 17.32
CA ARG A 185 -19.99 -6.94 16.25
C ARG A 185 -18.87 -7.88 15.78
N VAL A 186 -18.67 -7.91 14.47
CA VAL A 186 -17.47 -8.44 13.83
C VAL A 186 -16.66 -7.26 13.32
N ILE A 187 -15.37 -7.28 13.63
CA ILE A 187 -14.42 -6.21 13.38
C ILE A 187 -13.31 -6.79 12.52
N THR A 188 -13.05 -6.16 11.38
CA THR A 188 -11.87 -6.49 10.58
C THR A 188 -10.64 -5.85 11.18
N THR A 189 -9.52 -6.56 11.11
CA THR A 189 -8.23 -6.14 11.66
C THR A 189 -7.15 -6.25 10.61
N VAL A 190 -6.20 -5.31 10.64
CA VAL A 190 -5.07 -5.29 9.69
C VAL A 190 -3.75 -4.97 10.38
N GLY A 191 -2.71 -5.74 10.06
CA GLY A 191 -1.32 -5.42 10.37
C GLY A 191 -0.53 -5.15 9.08
N PRO A 192 -0.32 -3.88 8.69
CA PRO A 192 0.40 -3.55 7.47
C PRO A 192 1.92 -3.60 7.69
N GLU A 193 2.65 -4.38 6.91
CA GLU A 193 4.12 -4.39 6.90
C GLU A 193 4.60 -3.34 5.90
N GLN A 194 5.38 -2.34 6.33
CA GLN A 194 5.79 -1.22 5.49
C GLN A 194 7.25 -1.36 5.08
N GLU A 195 7.50 -1.71 3.81
CA GLU A 195 8.85 -1.66 3.24
C GLU A 195 9.17 -0.28 2.66
N TYR A 196 10.47 0.04 2.63
CA TYR A 196 11.00 1.31 2.16
C TYR A 196 12.51 1.26 1.92
N PHE A 197 13.05 2.22 1.17
CA PHE A 197 14.49 2.46 1.06
C PHE A 197 14.89 3.73 1.83
N LEU A 198 16.11 3.73 2.37
CA LEU A 198 16.77 4.93 2.89
C LEU A 198 18.02 5.21 2.06
N ILE A 199 18.19 6.43 1.59
CA ILE A 199 19.44 6.86 0.96
C ILE A 199 19.95 8.14 1.58
N ASP A 200 21.24 8.42 1.42
CA ASP A 200 21.79 9.70 1.85
C ASP A 200 21.11 10.87 1.12
N LYS A 201 20.76 11.91 1.87
CA LYS A 201 20.05 13.08 1.34
C LYS A 201 20.84 13.78 0.23
N SER A 202 22.17 13.86 0.33
CA SER A 202 22.99 14.50 -0.70
C SER A 202 22.92 13.74 -2.03
N MET A 203 22.87 12.41 -1.97
CA MET A 203 22.72 11.56 -3.16
C MET A 203 21.32 11.69 -3.76
N TYR A 204 20.28 11.78 -2.92
CA TYR A 204 18.91 12.08 -3.38
C TYR A 204 18.83 13.45 -4.07
N ASP A 205 19.38 14.49 -3.44
CA ASP A 205 19.34 15.86 -3.95
C ASP A 205 20.13 16.01 -5.27
N ALA A 206 21.11 15.13 -5.52
CA ALA A 206 21.87 15.04 -6.77
C ALA A 206 21.14 14.27 -7.90
N ARG A 207 19.99 13.65 -7.62
CA ARG A 207 19.23 12.81 -8.57
C ARG A 207 17.87 13.42 -8.89
N LYS A 208 17.81 14.20 -9.97
CA LYS A 208 16.58 14.86 -10.43
C LYS A 208 15.41 13.90 -10.63
N ASP A 209 15.67 12.70 -11.16
CA ASP A 209 14.66 11.66 -11.32
C ASP A 209 14.08 11.21 -9.98
N LEU A 210 14.90 10.92 -8.97
CA LEU A 210 14.40 10.60 -7.63
C LEU A 210 13.56 11.73 -7.03
N ILE A 211 13.91 12.98 -7.29
CA ILE A 211 13.16 14.15 -6.83
C ILE A 211 11.78 14.25 -7.49
N LEU A 212 11.72 14.12 -8.82
CA LEU A 212 10.51 14.38 -9.59
C LEU A 212 9.59 13.16 -9.71
N THR A 213 10.14 11.95 -9.64
CA THR A 213 9.41 10.72 -9.94
C THR A 213 9.43 9.72 -8.78
N GLY A 214 10.29 9.90 -7.78
CA GLY A 214 10.46 8.96 -6.67
C GLY A 214 11.17 7.65 -7.06
N ARG A 215 11.60 7.50 -8.31
CA ARG A 215 12.37 6.36 -8.82
C ARG A 215 13.50 6.82 -9.74
N THR A 216 14.47 5.95 -9.91
CA THR A 216 15.55 6.17 -10.88
C THR A 216 15.10 5.81 -12.28
N LEU A 217 15.26 6.75 -13.21
CA LEU A 217 14.94 6.59 -14.64
C LEU A 217 16.14 6.07 -15.43
N PHE A 218 17.35 6.37 -14.94
CA PHE A 218 18.63 5.84 -15.42
C PHE A 218 19.42 5.24 -14.25
N GLY A 219 20.30 4.30 -14.52
CA GLY A 219 21.19 3.70 -13.54
C GLY A 219 21.53 2.26 -13.87
N ALA A 220 22.82 2.01 -14.09
CA ALA A 220 23.34 0.67 -14.27
C ALA A 220 23.24 -0.15 -12.98
N LYS A 221 23.04 -1.47 -13.14
CA LYS A 221 23.04 -2.41 -12.01
C LYS A 221 24.44 -2.41 -11.35
N PRO A 222 24.54 -2.29 -10.01
CA PRO A 222 25.84 -2.28 -9.33
C PRO A 222 26.51 -3.66 -9.41
N SER A 223 27.85 -3.69 -9.25
CA SER A 223 28.62 -4.95 -9.26
C SER A 223 28.28 -5.87 -8.09
N LYS A 224 27.93 -5.28 -6.94
CA LYS A 224 27.26 -5.96 -5.82
C LYS A 224 25.87 -5.35 -5.70
N GLY A 225 24.82 -6.14 -5.87
CA GLY A 225 23.44 -5.79 -5.55
C GLY A 225 23.00 -6.58 -4.32
N GLN A 226 22.30 -7.68 -4.55
CA GLN A 226 21.71 -8.55 -3.52
C GLN A 226 22.13 -10.03 -3.66
N GLU A 227 23.10 -10.32 -4.53
CA GLU A 227 23.50 -11.67 -4.94
C GLU A 227 24.05 -12.52 -3.78
N LEU A 228 24.49 -11.90 -2.69
CA LEU A 228 25.01 -12.60 -1.52
C LEU A 228 23.93 -12.94 -0.48
N GLU A 229 22.70 -12.43 -0.64
CA GLU A 229 21.60 -12.61 0.33
C GLU A 229 22.00 -12.25 1.79
N ASP A 230 23.01 -11.38 1.95
CA ASP A 230 23.66 -11.04 3.23
C ASP A 230 22.99 -9.86 3.95
N HIS A 231 22.03 -9.21 3.29
CA HIS A 231 21.35 -8.02 3.79
C HIS A 231 20.13 -8.34 4.66
N TYR A 232 19.37 -9.40 4.33
CA TYR A 232 18.18 -9.77 5.06
C TYR A 232 18.52 -10.22 6.49
N PHE A 233 17.97 -9.53 7.49
CA PHE A 233 18.38 -9.64 8.90
C PHE A 233 19.89 -9.41 9.17
N GLY A 234 20.59 -8.75 8.24
CA GLY A 234 21.96 -8.30 8.42
C GLY A 234 22.09 -7.22 9.50
N THR A 235 23.32 -6.85 9.82
CA THR A 235 23.58 -5.80 10.82
C THR A 235 23.04 -4.45 10.34
N ILE A 236 22.23 -3.79 11.16
CA ILE A 236 21.72 -2.44 10.90
C ILE A 236 22.83 -1.43 11.20
N LYS A 237 23.20 -0.60 10.23
CA LYS A 237 24.20 0.47 10.41
C LYS A 237 23.74 1.48 11.48
N GLN A 238 24.68 2.08 12.21
CA GLN A 238 24.37 2.93 13.36
C GLN A 238 23.43 4.10 13.00
N ARG A 239 23.71 4.81 11.91
CA ARG A 239 22.86 5.93 11.43
C ARG A 239 21.42 5.50 11.15
N ILE A 240 21.24 4.32 10.54
CA ILE A 240 19.91 3.74 10.29
C ILE A 240 19.24 3.34 11.59
N SER A 241 19.99 2.77 12.54
CA SER A 241 19.48 2.40 13.86
C SER A 241 18.95 3.62 14.63
N ASP A 242 19.68 4.75 14.57
CA ASP A 242 19.29 6.00 15.20
C ASP A 242 18.03 6.61 14.56
N PHE A 243 17.95 6.61 13.22
CA PHE A 243 16.72 6.96 12.48
C PHE A 243 15.54 6.09 12.93
N MET A 244 15.70 4.77 12.90
CA MET A 244 14.61 3.83 13.24
C MET A 244 14.17 3.98 14.70
N LYS A 245 15.10 4.33 15.60
CA LYS A 245 14.78 4.59 17.01
C LYS A 245 13.92 5.84 17.17
N GLU A 246 14.24 6.94 16.48
CA GLU A 246 13.41 8.14 16.53
C GLU A 246 12.03 7.90 15.88
N VAL A 247 11.97 7.14 14.79
CA VAL A 247 10.69 6.72 14.20
C VAL A 247 9.83 5.98 15.23
N ASP A 248 10.37 4.96 15.91
CA ASP A 248 9.63 4.25 16.96
C ASP A 248 9.11 5.19 18.05
N GLU A 249 9.94 6.12 18.55
CA GLU A 249 9.56 7.07 19.59
C GLU A 249 8.44 8.02 19.13
N GLU A 250 8.47 8.52 17.89
CA GLU A 250 7.42 9.37 17.32
C GLU A 250 6.11 8.59 17.07
N LEU A 251 6.20 7.36 16.57
CA LEU A 251 5.04 6.50 16.37
C LEU A 251 4.38 6.09 17.69
N TRP A 252 5.17 5.76 18.72
CA TRP A 252 4.64 5.47 20.05
C TRP A 252 3.93 6.67 20.66
N LYS A 253 4.42 7.91 20.48
CA LYS A 253 3.71 9.12 20.92
C LYS A 253 2.32 9.26 20.29
N LEU A 254 2.17 8.82 19.04
CA LEU A 254 0.91 8.77 18.30
C LEU A 254 0.07 7.51 18.60
N GLY A 255 0.47 6.68 19.56
CA GLY A 255 -0.27 5.47 19.94
C GLY A 255 -0.15 4.31 18.95
N ILE A 256 0.76 4.41 17.98
CA ILE A 256 1.01 3.38 16.97
C ILE A 256 1.95 2.33 17.57
N LEU A 257 1.53 1.07 17.55
CA LEU A 257 2.27 -0.04 18.15
C LEU A 257 3.39 -0.56 17.23
N ALA A 258 4.32 0.31 16.83
CA ALA A 258 5.52 -0.09 16.09
C ALA A 258 6.29 -1.16 16.87
N LYS A 259 6.54 -2.32 16.24
CA LYS A 259 6.98 -3.54 16.94
C LYS A 259 8.20 -4.21 16.31
N THR A 260 8.16 -4.40 15.00
CA THR A 260 9.20 -5.11 14.26
C THR A 260 9.87 -4.18 13.27
N LYS A 261 11.19 -4.29 13.16
CA LYS A 261 12.00 -3.58 12.16
C LYS A 261 13.25 -4.39 11.83
N HIS A 262 13.65 -4.38 10.56
CA HIS A 262 14.85 -5.06 10.08
C HIS A 262 15.30 -4.51 8.72
N ASN A 263 16.51 -4.92 8.31
CA ASN A 263 16.93 -4.82 6.92
C ASN A 263 16.15 -5.83 6.07
N GLU A 264 15.79 -5.40 4.88
CA GLU A 264 15.21 -6.23 3.83
C GLU A 264 16.30 -6.82 2.92
N VAL A 265 15.88 -7.53 1.87
CA VAL A 265 16.76 -8.27 0.95
C VAL A 265 17.64 -7.36 0.11
N ALA A 266 17.14 -6.23 -0.39
CA ALA A 266 17.98 -5.28 -1.13
C ALA A 266 18.82 -4.41 -0.17
N PRO A 267 20.02 -3.97 -0.60
CA PRO A 267 20.79 -3.01 0.18
C PRO A 267 20.00 -1.72 0.40
N ALA A 268 20.13 -1.15 1.60
CA ALA A 268 19.43 0.06 2.02
C ALA A 268 17.89 -0.04 2.02
N GLN A 269 17.34 -1.25 1.84
CA GLN A 269 15.92 -1.55 2.03
C GLN A 269 15.67 -1.99 3.48
N HIS A 270 14.54 -1.58 4.02
CA HIS A 270 14.13 -1.85 5.39
C HIS A 270 12.63 -2.12 5.47
N GLU A 271 12.20 -2.73 6.57
CA GLU A 271 10.80 -2.94 6.92
C GLU A 271 10.48 -2.37 8.30
N LEU A 272 9.26 -1.85 8.48
CA LEU A 272 8.64 -1.59 9.78
C LEU A 272 7.23 -2.18 9.81
N ALA A 273 6.94 -2.99 10.83
CA ALA A 273 5.60 -3.57 11.04
C ALA A 273 5.06 -3.20 12.44
N PRO A 274 3.89 -2.54 12.53
CA PRO A 274 3.16 -2.37 13.77
C PRO A 274 2.31 -3.60 14.11
N ILE A 275 1.94 -3.75 15.37
CA ILE A 275 0.90 -4.71 15.77
C ILE A 275 -0.41 -4.32 15.10
N PHE A 276 -1.16 -5.32 14.63
CA PHE A 276 -2.47 -5.10 14.01
C PHE A 276 -3.44 -4.35 14.93
N SER A 277 -4.36 -3.62 14.33
CA SER A 277 -5.49 -2.97 14.99
C SER A 277 -6.74 -3.15 14.13
N THR A 278 -7.85 -2.53 14.52
CA THR A 278 -9.03 -2.44 13.65
C THR A 278 -8.64 -1.82 12.32
N THR A 279 -9.19 -2.29 11.20
CA THR A 279 -8.83 -1.85 9.85
C THR A 279 -8.84 -0.33 9.69
N ASN A 280 -9.82 0.34 10.30
CA ASN A 280 -9.93 1.80 10.27
C ASN A 280 -8.73 2.50 10.92
N ILE A 281 -8.39 2.08 12.15
CA ILE A 281 -7.25 2.62 12.91
C ILE A 281 -5.93 2.28 12.22
N SER A 282 -5.76 1.04 11.76
CA SER A 282 -4.55 0.62 11.03
C SER A 282 -4.32 1.43 9.75
N THR A 283 -5.39 1.84 9.07
CA THR A 283 -5.30 2.69 7.88
C THR A 283 -4.78 4.08 8.22
N ASP A 284 -5.32 4.70 9.27
CA ASP A 284 -4.84 6.01 9.72
C ASP A 284 -3.40 5.95 10.24
N HIS A 285 -3.10 4.93 11.04
CA HIS A 285 -1.76 4.67 11.56
C HIS A 285 -0.75 4.46 10.44
N ASN A 286 -1.09 3.73 9.37
CA ASN A 286 -0.17 3.51 8.25
C ASN A 286 0.17 4.83 7.53
N GLN A 287 -0.81 5.74 7.34
CA GLN A 287 -0.54 7.05 6.75
C GLN A 287 0.41 7.88 7.62
N LEU A 288 0.14 7.91 8.94
CA LEU A 288 1.03 8.58 9.90
C LEU A 288 2.42 7.95 9.90
N THR A 289 2.53 6.63 9.83
CA THR A 289 3.81 5.92 9.72
C THR A 289 4.60 6.39 8.50
N MET A 290 3.99 6.40 7.31
CA MET A 290 4.66 6.84 6.09
C MET A 290 5.12 8.30 6.17
N GLU A 291 4.31 9.18 6.76
CA GLU A 291 4.64 10.60 6.94
C GLU A 291 5.80 10.80 7.94
N ILE A 292 5.72 10.16 9.10
CA ILE A 292 6.75 10.24 10.15
C ILE A 292 8.08 9.69 9.65
N MET A 293 8.08 8.58 8.89
CA MET A 293 9.31 8.03 8.31
C MET A 293 10.01 9.04 7.39
N LYS A 294 9.28 9.72 6.50
CA LYS A 294 9.86 10.77 5.64
C LYS A 294 10.41 11.94 6.44
N LYS A 295 9.65 12.40 7.44
CA LYS A 295 10.02 13.54 8.27
C LYS A 295 11.24 13.26 9.14
N VAL A 296 11.30 12.09 9.78
CA VAL A 296 12.44 11.69 10.60
C VAL A 296 13.66 11.42 9.71
N ALA A 297 13.49 10.84 8.52
CA ALA A 297 14.62 10.60 7.61
C ALA A 297 15.34 11.92 7.28
N ALA A 298 14.57 12.96 6.95
CA ALA A 298 15.13 14.27 6.66
C ALA A 298 15.94 14.88 7.83
N LYS A 299 15.59 14.58 9.10
CA LYS A 299 16.35 15.03 10.27
C LYS A 299 17.68 14.30 10.45
N HIS A 300 17.82 13.11 9.86
CA HIS A 300 19.03 12.28 9.92
C HIS A 300 19.88 12.40 8.65
N ASP A 301 19.64 13.44 7.86
CA ASP A 301 20.25 13.66 6.53
C ASP A 301 20.02 12.47 5.58
N LEU A 302 18.90 11.76 5.76
CA LEU A 302 18.46 10.65 4.92
C LEU A 302 17.21 11.06 4.12
N TYR A 303 16.91 10.30 3.08
CA TYR A 303 15.64 10.38 2.37
C TYR A 303 14.95 9.02 2.38
N CYS A 304 13.67 9.00 2.75
CA CYS A 304 12.85 7.79 2.78
C CYS A 304 12.05 7.65 1.47
N LEU A 305 12.42 6.65 0.67
CA LEU A 305 11.77 6.32 -0.59
C LEU A 305 10.72 5.23 -0.33
N LEU A 306 9.45 5.57 -0.59
CA LEU A 306 8.31 4.66 -0.48
C LEU A 306 7.81 4.13 -1.83
N HIS A 307 8.46 4.52 -2.94
CA HIS A 307 8.13 4.01 -4.27
C HIS A 307 8.38 2.50 -4.33
N GLU A 308 7.54 1.76 -5.06
CA GLU A 308 7.53 0.28 -5.09
C GLU A 308 8.77 -0.32 -5.75
N LYS A 309 9.38 0.44 -6.66
CA LYS A 309 10.61 0.06 -7.35
C LYS A 309 11.55 1.26 -7.58
N PRO A 310 12.19 1.80 -6.53
CA PRO A 310 13.03 3.01 -6.66
C PRO A 310 14.28 2.75 -7.51
N PHE A 311 14.84 1.54 -7.43
CA PHE A 311 16.02 1.09 -8.16
C PHE A 311 15.69 -0.14 -9.01
N ALA A 312 16.17 -0.18 -10.25
CA ALA A 312 15.99 -1.36 -11.11
C ALA A 312 17.00 -2.48 -10.74
N GLY A 313 16.65 -3.73 -11.01
CA GLY A 313 17.57 -4.86 -10.83
C GLY A 313 17.83 -5.32 -9.39
N VAL A 314 17.15 -4.74 -8.40
CA VAL A 314 17.13 -5.17 -6.98
C VAL A 314 15.68 -5.37 -6.51
N ASN A 315 15.43 -5.95 -5.33
CA ASN A 315 14.08 -6.12 -4.77
C ASN A 315 13.31 -4.78 -4.72
N GLY A 316 11.99 -4.86 -4.89
CA GLY A 316 11.10 -3.70 -4.73
C GLY A 316 10.51 -3.64 -3.33
N SER A 317 9.84 -2.54 -3.00
CA SER A 317 9.18 -2.34 -1.72
C SER A 317 7.68 -2.69 -1.80
N GLY A 318 7.24 -3.64 -0.97
CA GLY A 318 5.84 -4.01 -0.78
C GLY A 318 5.16 -3.33 0.41
N LYS A 319 3.85 -3.56 0.55
CA LYS A 319 3.14 -3.35 1.80
C LYS A 319 2.25 -4.53 2.15
N HIS A 320 2.75 -5.55 2.83
CA HIS A 320 1.91 -6.73 3.09
C HIS A 320 0.73 -6.38 4.01
N ASN A 321 -0.48 -6.70 3.54
CA ASN A 321 -1.71 -6.40 4.26
C ASN A 321 -2.24 -7.67 4.95
N ASN A 322 -1.84 -7.85 6.21
CA ASN A 322 -2.29 -8.98 7.04
C ASN A 322 -3.71 -8.73 7.56
N TRP A 323 -4.71 -9.23 6.83
CA TRP A 323 -6.13 -9.03 7.08
C TRP A 323 -6.77 -10.22 7.80
N SER A 324 -7.58 -9.92 8.81
CA SER A 324 -8.41 -10.90 9.52
C SER A 324 -9.73 -10.29 9.99
N MET A 325 -10.59 -11.09 10.60
CA MET A 325 -11.84 -10.65 11.20
C MET A 325 -12.11 -11.36 12.53
N GLY A 326 -12.46 -10.59 13.54
CA GLY A 326 -12.73 -11.09 14.89
C GLY A 326 -14.01 -10.52 15.48
N THR A 327 -14.58 -11.23 16.43
CA THR A 327 -15.78 -10.83 17.17
C THR A 327 -15.44 -9.88 18.33
N ASP A 328 -16.41 -9.09 18.79
CA ASP A 328 -16.25 -8.22 19.95
C ASP A 328 -16.07 -8.96 21.28
N ASP A 329 -16.35 -10.26 21.32
CA ASP A 329 -16.08 -11.16 22.45
C ASP A 329 -14.72 -11.91 22.35
N GLY A 330 -13.91 -11.61 21.33
CA GLY A 330 -12.50 -12.00 21.26
C GLY A 330 -12.19 -13.26 20.43
N MET A 331 -13.14 -13.78 19.66
CA MET A 331 -12.90 -14.90 18.74
C MET A 331 -12.37 -14.41 17.40
N ASN A 332 -11.29 -15.02 16.90
CA ASN A 332 -10.84 -14.84 15.52
C ASN A 332 -11.59 -15.84 14.61
N LEU A 333 -12.31 -15.35 13.60
CA LEU A 333 -13.13 -16.18 12.72
C LEU A 333 -12.30 -16.93 11.66
N LEU A 334 -11.03 -16.55 11.50
CA LEU A 334 -10.06 -17.22 10.63
C LEU A 334 -9.06 -18.08 11.42
N GLU A 335 -9.28 -18.31 12.72
CA GLU A 335 -8.46 -19.21 13.51
C GLU A 335 -8.92 -20.67 13.34
N PRO A 336 -8.09 -21.56 12.77
CA PRO A 336 -8.48 -22.94 12.49
C PRO A 336 -8.65 -23.77 13.78
N GLY A 337 -7.88 -23.45 14.83
CA GLY A 337 -7.80 -24.25 16.04
C GLY A 337 -7.00 -25.55 15.86
N LYS A 338 -7.08 -26.46 16.83
CA LYS A 338 -6.31 -27.72 16.83
C LYS A 338 -6.81 -28.77 15.84
N SER A 339 -8.12 -28.77 15.57
CA SER A 339 -8.80 -29.68 14.65
C SER A 339 -9.53 -28.87 13.57
N PRO A 340 -8.82 -28.35 12.55
CA PRO A 340 -9.43 -27.46 11.54
C PRO A 340 -10.62 -28.11 10.81
N HIS A 341 -10.58 -29.43 10.60
CA HIS A 341 -11.62 -30.20 9.91
C HIS A 341 -12.94 -30.29 10.68
N GLU A 342 -12.92 -30.12 12.02
CA GLU A 342 -14.11 -30.12 12.88
C GLU A 342 -14.69 -28.71 13.05
N ASN A 343 -13.92 -27.67 12.75
CA ASN A 343 -14.28 -26.27 12.98
C ASN A 343 -15.12 -25.72 11.82
N GLN A 344 -16.41 -26.09 11.81
CA GLN A 344 -17.36 -25.67 10.78
C GLN A 344 -17.42 -24.14 10.58
N GLN A 345 -17.38 -23.36 11.68
CA GLN A 345 -17.37 -21.90 11.59
C GLN A 345 -16.16 -21.43 10.81
N PHE A 346 -14.95 -21.84 11.20
CA PHE A 346 -13.73 -21.50 10.48
C PHE A 346 -13.81 -21.90 9.01
N LEU A 347 -14.25 -23.14 8.71
CA LEU A 347 -14.35 -23.62 7.34
C LEU A 347 -15.31 -22.79 6.48
N LEU A 348 -16.44 -22.35 7.04
CA LEU A 348 -17.38 -21.46 6.33
C LEU A 348 -16.75 -20.11 6.03
N PHE A 349 -16.07 -19.49 6.99
CA PHE A 349 -15.40 -18.20 6.78
C PHE A 349 -14.20 -18.34 5.83
N LEU A 350 -13.43 -19.42 5.91
CA LEU A 350 -12.35 -19.74 4.98
C LEU A 350 -12.87 -19.89 3.54
N CYS A 351 -13.91 -20.73 3.35
CA CYS A 351 -14.56 -20.92 2.07
C CYS A 351 -15.20 -19.63 1.53
N ALA A 352 -15.74 -18.78 2.41
CA ALA A 352 -16.27 -17.48 2.01
C ALA A 352 -15.18 -16.60 1.39
N VAL A 353 -13.99 -16.56 2.01
CA VAL A 353 -12.84 -15.83 1.47
C VAL A 353 -12.37 -16.43 0.14
N ILE A 354 -12.27 -17.76 0.04
CA ILE A 354 -11.84 -18.45 -1.20
C ILE A 354 -12.78 -18.10 -2.36
N LYS A 355 -14.08 -18.24 -2.16
CA LYS A 355 -15.08 -17.90 -3.17
C LYS A 355 -15.03 -16.42 -3.54
N ALA A 356 -14.92 -15.52 -2.56
CA ALA A 356 -14.85 -14.09 -2.83
C ALA A 356 -13.66 -13.71 -3.72
N VAL A 357 -12.46 -14.25 -3.44
CA VAL A 357 -11.26 -13.98 -4.24
C VAL A 357 -11.35 -14.61 -5.64
N ASP A 358 -11.92 -15.81 -5.77
CA ASP A 358 -12.11 -16.48 -7.06
C ASP A 358 -13.14 -15.77 -7.96
N GLU A 359 -14.19 -15.20 -7.37
CA GLU A 359 -15.24 -14.50 -8.11
C GLU A 359 -14.84 -13.08 -8.51
N TYR A 360 -14.01 -12.40 -7.70
CA TYR A 360 -13.64 -10.99 -7.91
C TYR A 360 -12.12 -10.75 -8.02
N PRO A 361 -11.34 -11.56 -8.76
CA PRO A 361 -9.88 -11.42 -8.83
C PRO A 361 -9.46 -10.10 -9.51
N SER A 362 -10.20 -9.63 -10.51
CA SER A 362 -9.93 -8.35 -11.20
C SER A 362 -10.14 -7.15 -10.27
N LEU A 363 -11.19 -7.18 -9.45
CA LEU A 363 -11.47 -6.13 -8.46
C LEU A 363 -10.41 -6.08 -7.36
N LEU A 364 -9.93 -7.26 -6.91
CA LEU A 364 -8.82 -7.32 -5.96
C LEU A 364 -7.51 -6.83 -6.58
N ARG A 365 -7.23 -7.18 -7.84
CA ARG A 365 -6.03 -6.73 -8.57
C ARG A 365 -5.97 -5.21 -8.74
N VAL A 366 -7.09 -4.55 -9.09
CA VAL A 366 -7.13 -3.08 -9.23
C VAL A 366 -6.95 -2.36 -7.89
N SER A 367 -7.37 -2.98 -6.78
CA SER A 367 -7.19 -2.41 -5.44
C SER A 367 -5.72 -2.24 -5.02
N ALA A 368 -4.80 -2.93 -5.73
CA ALA A 368 -3.36 -2.86 -5.56
C ALA A 368 -2.64 -2.27 -6.80
N ALA A 369 -3.35 -1.54 -7.67
CA ALA A 369 -2.80 -0.98 -8.90
C ALA A 369 -2.34 0.48 -8.71
N ASN A 370 -1.12 0.78 -9.13
CA ASN A 370 -0.60 2.12 -9.38
C ASN A 370 0.60 2.00 -10.34
N ALA A 371 1.03 3.12 -10.96
CA ALA A 371 2.12 3.11 -11.93
C ALA A 371 3.42 2.51 -11.36
N GLY A 372 3.77 2.83 -10.10
CA GLY A 372 4.97 2.30 -9.45
C GLY A 372 4.95 0.78 -9.25
N ASN A 373 3.80 0.20 -8.91
CA ASN A 373 3.65 -1.23 -8.63
C ASN A 373 3.71 -2.10 -9.90
N ASP A 374 3.42 -1.53 -11.08
CA ASP A 374 3.63 -2.22 -12.37
C ASP A 374 5.12 -2.56 -12.60
N HIS A 375 6.04 -1.85 -11.95
CA HIS A 375 7.48 -2.18 -11.97
C HIS A 375 7.90 -3.23 -10.93
N ARG A 376 7.03 -3.52 -9.95
CA ARG A 376 7.35 -4.39 -8.83
C ARG A 376 6.84 -5.81 -9.05
N LEU A 377 5.57 -5.96 -9.41
CA LEU A 377 4.89 -7.25 -9.47
C LEU A 377 5.51 -8.22 -10.49
N GLY A 378 5.61 -9.50 -10.13
CA GLY A 378 6.07 -10.58 -11.00
C GLY A 378 7.58 -10.84 -10.99
N ALA A 379 8.35 -10.22 -10.09
CA ALA A 379 9.79 -10.47 -9.96
C ALA A 379 10.28 -10.20 -8.53
N ASN A 380 11.45 -10.75 -8.18
CA ASN A 380 12.22 -10.41 -6.97
C ASN A 380 11.35 -10.33 -5.68
N GLU A 381 10.73 -11.46 -5.31
CA GLU A 381 9.86 -11.63 -4.13
C GLU A 381 8.50 -10.91 -4.18
N ALA A 382 8.21 -10.11 -5.20
CA ALA A 382 6.87 -9.58 -5.42
C ALA A 382 5.99 -10.58 -6.16
N PRO A 383 4.74 -10.84 -5.74
CA PRO A 383 3.86 -11.81 -6.39
C PRO A 383 3.55 -11.43 -7.85
N PRO A 384 3.23 -12.41 -8.73
CA PRO A 384 2.78 -12.14 -10.08
C PRO A 384 1.44 -11.39 -10.11
N ALA A 385 1.09 -10.84 -11.28
CA ALA A 385 -0.19 -10.17 -11.50
C ALA A 385 -1.41 -11.12 -11.62
N ILE A 386 -1.22 -12.39 -11.24
CA ILE A 386 -2.23 -13.45 -11.24
C ILE A 386 -2.67 -13.65 -9.79
N ILE A 387 -3.91 -13.30 -9.47
CA ILE A 387 -4.46 -13.53 -8.13
C ILE A 387 -4.62 -15.03 -7.90
N SER A 388 -4.05 -15.53 -6.80
CA SER A 388 -4.22 -16.90 -6.32
C SER A 388 -4.08 -16.97 -4.81
N ILE A 389 -4.65 -18.02 -4.22
CA ILE A 389 -4.61 -18.28 -2.78
C ILE A 389 -3.61 -19.38 -2.46
N PHE A 390 -2.71 -19.09 -1.53
CA PHE A 390 -1.93 -20.11 -0.83
C PHE A 390 -2.64 -20.50 0.47
N LEU A 391 -2.96 -21.78 0.64
CA LEU A 391 -3.56 -22.32 1.88
C LEU A 391 -2.61 -23.22 2.65
N GLY A 392 -1.70 -23.86 1.93
CA GLY A 392 -0.86 -24.91 2.48
C GLY A 392 -1.50 -26.30 2.50
N ASP A 393 -0.63 -27.30 2.53
CA ASP A 393 -0.90 -28.74 2.52
C ASP A 393 -1.94 -29.22 3.54
N GLN A 394 -2.00 -28.61 4.73
CA GLN A 394 -2.95 -29.03 5.77
C GLN A 394 -4.38 -28.64 5.39
N LEU A 395 -4.60 -27.39 5.00
CA LEU A 395 -5.93 -26.90 4.66
C LEU A 395 -6.35 -27.36 3.28
N GLU A 396 -5.43 -27.46 2.32
CA GLU A 396 -5.72 -28.05 1.01
C GLU A 396 -6.24 -29.49 1.14
N ASP A 397 -5.61 -30.31 1.99
CA ASP A 397 -6.07 -31.68 2.27
C ASP A 397 -7.49 -31.71 2.87
N VAL A 398 -7.81 -30.78 3.78
CA VAL A 398 -9.16 -30.65 4.35
C VAL A 398 -10.18 -30.28 3.26
N LEU A 399 -9.84 -29.36 2.36
CA LEU A 399 -10.74 -28.99 1.26
C LEU A 399 -10.91 -30.14 0.26
N GLU A 400 -9.85 -30.88 -0.06
CA GLU A 400 -9.94 -32.08 -0.92
C GLU A 400 -10.82 -33.18 -0.31
N GLN A 401 -10.84 -33.31 1.02
CA GLN A 401 -11.77 -34.18 1.71
C GLN A 401 -13.21 -33.67 1.53
N ILE A 402 -13.47 -32.38 1.81
CA ILE A 402 -14.79 -31.72 1.65
C ILE A 402 -15.38 -31.95 0.26
N GLU A 403 -14.56 -31.92 -0.79
CA GLU A 403 -15.01 -32.18 -2.16
C GLU A 403 -15.61 -33.59 -2.34
N LYS A 404 -15.08 -34.58 -1.61
CA LYS A 404 -15.45 -36.01 -1.69
C LYS A 404 -16.50 -36.40 -0.63
N GLY A 405 -16.65 -35.61 0.43
CA GLY A 405 -17.57 -35.83 1.55
C GLY A 405 -17.12 -35.05 2.80
N PRO A 406 -17.75 -35.23 3.97
CA PRO A 406 -17.33 -34.52 5.18
C PRO A 406 -15.84 -34.77 5.50
N ALA A 407 -15.09 -33.72 5.86
CA ALA A 407 -13.71 -33.86 6.31
C ALA A 407 -13.66 -34.62 7.65
N THR A 408 -12.71 -35.56 7.76
CA THR A 408 -12.59 -36.47 8.93
C THR A 408 -11.21 -36.41 9.58
N SER A 409 -10.26 -35.73 8.96
CA SER A 409 -8.90 -35.61 9.49
C SER A 409 -8.20 -34.36 8.94
N SER A 410 -7.07 -34.02 9.54
CA SER A 410 -6.16 -32.98 9.03
C SER A 410 -4.71 -33.37 9.33
N LYS A 411 -3.78 -32.99 8.45
CA LYS A 411 -2.34 -33.19 8.67
C LYS A 411 -1.91 -32.52 9.99
N SER A 412 -0.98 -33.12 10.72
CA SER A 412 -0.53 -32.61 12.03
C SER A 412 0.89 -32.06 11.95
N ALA A 413 1.18 -31.07 12.81
CA ALA A 413 2.54 -30.63 13.08
C ALA A 413 3.39 -31.81 13.59
N SER A 414 4.66 -31.86 13.21
CA SER A 414 5.61 -32.89 13.67
C SER A 414 6.77 -32.25 14.45
N GLU A 415 7.67 -33.04 15.02
CA GLU A 415 8.86 -32.51 15.71
C GLU A 415 10.11 -32.69 14.83
N LEU A 416 10.93 -31.64 14.73
CA LEU A 416 12.23 -31.66 14.08
C LEU A 416 13.33 -31.88 15.12
N THR A 417 14.10 -32.96 14.95
CA THR A 417 15.32 -33.20 15.74
C THR A 417 16.53 -32.71 14.95
N ILE A 418 17.22 -31.67 15.44
CA ILE A 418 18.37 -31.05 14.74
C ILE A 418 19.67 -31.86 14.90
N GLY A 419 19.62 -33.01 15.59
CA GLY A 419 20.80 -33.88 15.78
C GLY A 419 21.86 -33.29 16.74
N VAL A 420 21.53 -32.22 17.46
CA VAL A 420 22.38 -31.59 18.48
C VAL A 420 21.66 -31.64 19.82
N ASN A 421 22.20 -32.41 20.77
CA ASN A 421 21.54 -32.72 22.06
C ASN A 421 21.30 -31.51 22.98
N THR A 422 21.99 -30.39 22.76
CA THR A 422 21.80 -29.16 23.54
C THR A 422 20.62 -28.31 23.05
N LEU A 423 20.07 -28.61 21.87
CA LEU A 423 18.92 -27.91 21.32
C LEU A 423 17.63 -28.72 21.57
N PRO A 424 16.54 -28.07 21.99
CA PRO A 424 15.26 -28.74 22.11
C PRO A 424 14.77 -29.20 20.72
N PRO A 425 13.96 -30.27 20.64
CA PRO A 425 13.17 -30.55 19.45
C PRO A 425 12.38 -29.30 19.07
N LEU A 426 12.41 -28.94 17.79
CA LEU A 426 11.65 -27.79 17.29
C LEU A 426 10.28 -28.26 16.78
N PRO A 427 9.19 -27.56 17.11
CA PRO A 427 7.91 -27.83 16.48
C PRO A 427 8.02 -27.51 14.98
N LYS A 428 7.63 -28.46 14.14
CA LYS A 428 7.49 -28.30 12.69
C LYS A 428 6.01 -28.09 12.36
N ASP A 429 5.69 -26.94 11.80
CA ASP A 429 4.34 -26.64 11.35
C ASP A 429 3.86 -27.65 10.28
N ALA A 430 2.54 -27.85 10.21
CA ALA A 430 1.93 -28.80 9.27
C ALA A 430 2.05 -28.38 7.80
N THR A 431 2.50 -27.15 7.53
CA THR A 431 2.72 -26.60 6.20
C THR A 431 3.89 -25.62 6.23
N ASP A 432 4.70 -25.62 5.17
CA ASP A 432 5.69 -24.59 4.88
C ASP A 432 5.04 -23.26 4.43
N ARG A 433 5.81 -22.18 4.39
CA ARG A 433 5.35 -20.87 3.91
C ARG A 433 5.67 -20.68 2.44
N ASN A 434 4.74 -20.11 1.67
CA ASN A 434 5.00 -19.68 0.31
C ASN A 434 5.16 -18.17 0.26
N ARG A 435 6.27 -17.67 -0.30
CA ARG A 435 6.56 -16.23 -0.47
C ARG A 435 5.99 -15.63 -1.77
N THR A 436 5.73 -16.45 -2.77
CA THR A 436 5.39 -16.02 -4.14
C THR A 436 3.91 -15.78 -4.37
N SER A 437 3.04 -16.29 -3.48
CA SER A 437 1.60 -16.15 -3.59
C SER A 437 1.14 -14.71 -3.31
N PRO A 438 0.20 -14.17 -4.11
CA PRO A 438 -0.41 -12.87 -3.86
C PRO A 438 -1.22 -12.80 -2.57
N PHE A 439 -1.94 -13.88 -2.23
CA PHE A 439 -2.85 -13.92 -1.09
C PHE A 439 -2.66 -15.21 -0.29
N ALA A 440 -1.93 -15.13 0.83
CA ALA A 440 -1.51 -16.32 1.57
C ALA A 440 -2.22 -16.44 2.92
N PHE A 441 -2.78 -17.61 3.23
CA PHE A 441 -3.23 -17.92 4.58
C PHE A 441 -2.02 -18.18 5.47
N THR A 442 -1.83 -17.36 6.50
CA THR A 442 -0.64 -17.40 7.38
C THR A 442 -1.00 -17.83 8.80
N GLY A 443 -1.86 -18.85 8.91
CA GLY A 443 -2.23 -19.53 10.15
C GLY A 443 -3.57 -19.09 10.73
N ASN A 444 -3.82 -17.78 10.82
CA ASN A 444 -5.07 -17.26 11.37
C ASN A 444 -5.55 -15.92 10.75
N LYS A 445 -5.01 -15.61 9.57
CA LYS A 445 -5.23 -14.40 8.80
C LYS A 445 -4.78 -14.63 7.36
N PHE A 446 -5.20 -13.76 6.46
CA PHE A 446 -4.67 -13.72 5.10
C PHE A 446 -3.70 -12.55 4.93
N GLU A 447 -2.61 -12.80 4.24
CA GLU A 447 -1.60 -11.80 3.89
C GLU A 447 -1.73 -11.46 2.41
N PHE A 448 -2.14 -10.23 2.11
CA PHE A 448 -2.20 -9.73 0.73
C PHE A 448 -0.93 -8.96 0.38
N ARG A 449 -0.10 -9.54 -0.49
CA ARG A 449 1.28 -9.07 -0.76
C ARG A 449 1.40 -8.13 -1.96
N MET A 450 0.32 -7.96 -2.73
CA MET A 450 0.34 -7.11 -3.92
C MET A 450 0.28 -5.62 -3.61
N VAL A 451 -0.11 -5.22 -2.40
CA VAL A 451 -0.37 -3.82 -2.09
C VAL A 451 0.92 -2.99 -2.26
N PRO A 452 0.85 -1.85 -2.98
CA PRO A 452 2.01 -0.99 -3.20
C PRO A 452 2.55 -0.36 -1.90
N SER A 453 3.86 -0.19 -1.76
CA SER A 453 4.50 0.46 -0.60
C SER A 453 4.10 1.93 -0.43
N SER A 454 3.71 2.63 -1.49
CA SER A 454 3.26 4.03 -1.41
C SER A 454 1.74 4.20 -1.19
N ALA A 455 0.94 3.15 -1.42
CA ALA A 455 -0.52 3.26 -1.45
C ALA A 455 -1.18 3.22 -0.05
N SER A 456 -2.34 3.87 0.10
CA SER A 456 -3.21 3.65 1.26
C SER A 456 -3.74 2.22 1.30
N ILE A 457 -3.70 1.58 2.47
CA ILE A 457 -4.30 0.25 2.67
C ILE A 457 -5.84 0.27 2.65
N ALA A 458 -6.48 1.44 2.65
CA ALA A 458 -7.93 1.53 2.56
C ALA A 458 -8.49 0.83 1.31
N GLY A 459 -7.79 0.98 0.16
CA GLY A 459 -8.22 0.49 -1.14
C GLY A 459 -8.45 -1.02 -1.17
N CYS A 460 -7.41 -1.78 -0.82
CA CYS A 460 -7.50 -3.24 -0.78
C CYS A 460 -8.48 -3.73 0.29
N ASN A 461 -8.53 -3.07 1.45
CA ASN A 461 -9.39 -3.52 2.54
C ASN A 461 -10.87 -3.27 2.27
N PHE A 462 -11.27 -2.14 1.64
CA PHE A 462 -12.69 -1.97 1.32
C PHE A 462 -13.14 -2.97 0.26
N VAL A 463 -12.27 -3.31 -0.71
CA VAL A 463 -12.56 -4.37 -1.69
C VAL A 463 -12.70 -5.72 -1.00
N LEU A 464 -11.70 -6.15 -0.22
CA LEU A 464 -11.72 -7.42 0.51
C LEU A 464 -12.96 -7.55 1.40
N ASN A 465 -13.25 -6.52 2.18
CA ASN A 465 -14.43 -6.52 3.06
C ASN A 465 -15.72 -6.67 2.25
N THR A 466 -15.86 -5.99 1.12
CA THR A 466 -17.08 -6.01 0.28
C THR A 466 -17.27 -7.39 -0.37
N ILE A 467 -16.25 -7.92 -1.03
CA ILE A 467 -16.37 -9.21 -1.74
C ILE A 467 -16.63 -10.35 -0.77
N VAL A 468 -16.05 -10.31 0.44
CA VAL A 468 -16.32 -11.31 1.48
C VAL A 468 -17.69 -11.09 2.12
N ALA A 469 -18.15 -9.84 2.29
CA ALA A 469 -19.52 -9.57 2.71
C ALA A 469 -20.55 -10.15 1.73
N GLU A 470 -20.29 -10.10 0.43
CA GLU A 470 -21.15 -10.72 -0.59
C GLU A 470 -21.28 -12.22 -0.38
N THR A 471 -20.16 -12.93 -0.31
CA THR A 471 -20.20 -14.37 -0.10
C THR A 471 -20.82 -14.76 1.24
N LEU A 472 -20.54 -14.01 2.32
CA LEU A 472 -21.18 -14.23 3.61
C LEU A 472 -22.69 -13.98 3.57
N SER A 473 -23.16 -13.02 2.76
CA SER A 473 -24.60 -12.78 2.56
C SER A 473 -25.27 -14.00 1.93
N GLU A 474 -24.67 -14.59 0.91
CA GLU A 474 -25.21 -15.78 0.25
C GLU A 474 -25.20 -17.01 1.17
N ILE A 475 -24.14 -17.19 1.95
CA ILE A 475 -24.04 -18.25 2.96
C ILE A 475 -25.14 -18.04 4.01
N ALA A 476 -25.30 -16.83 4.54
CA ALA A 476 -26.35 -16.51 5.50
C ALA A 476 -27.75 -16.79 4.93
N ASP A 477 -28.02 -16.39 3.68
CA ASP A 477 -29.33 -16.61 3.02
C ASP A 477 -29.69 -18.10 2.90
N LYS A 478 -28.70 -18.99 2.76
CA LYS A 478 -28.88 -20.44 2.76
C LYS A 478 -29.08 -20.99 4.18
N LEU A 479 -28.18 -20.65 5.11
CA LEU A 479 -28.22 -21.13 6.49
C LEU A 479 -29.49 -20.70 7.24
N GLU A 480 -29.98 -19.47 7.03
CA GLU A 480 -31.21 -18.97 7.66
C GLU A 480 -32.48 -19.74 7.25
N LYS A 481 -32.43 -20.47 6.13
CA LYS A 481 -33.55 -21.28 5.62
C LYS A 481 -33.36 -22.79 5.89
N ALA A 482 -32.23 -23.18 6.48
CA ALA A 482 -31.89 -24.57 6.71
C ALA A 482 -32.80 -25.20 7.76
N THR A 483 -33.35 -26.38 7.46
CA THR A 483 -34.02 -27.23 8.45
C THR A 483 -33.06 -28.17 9.16
N ASP A 484 -32.00 -28.57 8.48
CA ASP A 484 -30.87 -29.33 9.01
C ASP A 484 -29.61 -28.51 8.78
N LEU A 485 -29.12 -27.89 9.85
CA LEU A 485 -28.01 -26.94 9.78
C LEU A 485 -26.70 -27.62 9.37
N ASP A 486 -26.39 -28.78 9.94
CA ASP A 486 -25.15 -29.51 9.65
C ASP A 486 -25.11 -29.97 8.19
N ALA A 487 -26.23 -30.50 7.69
CA ALA A 487 -26.34 -30.91 6.29
C ALA A 487 -26.18 -29.73 5.33
N GLU A 488 -26.80 -28.58 5.64
CA GLU A 488 -26.68 -27.37 4.82
C GLU A 488 -25.25 -26.81 4.83
N ILE A 489 -24.58 -26.80 6.00
CA ILE A 489 -23.17 -26.39 6.10
C ILE A 489 -22.30 -27.27 5.20
N GLN A 490 -22.46 -28.59 5.25
CA GLN A 490 -21.68 -29.50 4.40
C GLN A 490 -21.98 -29.28 2.91
N ALA A 491 -23.24 -29.03 2.55
CA ALA A 491 -23.62 -28.72 1.18
C ALA A 491 -22.96 -27.42 0.67
N ILE A 492 -22.98 -26.35 1.49
CA ILE A 492 -22.34 -25.07 1.19
C ILE A 492 -20.83 -25.24 1.00
N LEU A 493 -20.17 -25.92 1.93
CA LEU A 493 -18.72 -26.17 1.85
C LEU A 493 -18.36 -26.96 0.59
N THR A 494 -19.11 -28.03 0.30
CA THR A 494 -18.89 -28.87 -0.88
C THR A 494 -19.08 -28.08 -2.18
N ASP A 495 -20.14 -27.27 -2.26
CA ASP A 495 -20.45 -26.41 -3.40
C ASP A 495 -19.33 -25.39 -3.65
N ILE A 496 -18.89 -24.70 -2.61
CA ILE A 496 -17.83 -23.70 -2.73
C ILE A 496 -16.51 -24.33 -3.17
N VAL A 497 -16.08 -25.42 -2.53
CA VAL A 497 -14.81 -26.07 -2.87
C VAL A 497 -14.82 -26.56 -4.31
N LYS A 498 -15.90 -27.20 -4.77
CA LYS A 498 -15.99 -27.71 -6.15
C LYS A 498 -15.89 -26.60 -7.20
N ASN A 499 -16.54 -25.47 -6.95
CA ASN A 499 -16.66 -24.40 -7.94
C ASN A 499 -15.50 -23.39 -7.88
N HIS A 500 -14.87 -23.21 -6.72
CA HIS A 500 -13.90 -22.13 -6.50
C HIS A 500 -12.48 -22.60 -6.18
N LYS A 501 -12.20 -23.91 -6.09
CA LYS A 501 -10.83 -24.40 -5.83
C LYS A 501 -9.79 -24.01 -6.90
N ARG A 502 -10.21 -23.57 -8.08
CA ARG A 502 -9.28 -23.16 -9.16
C ARG A 502 -8.33 -22.03 -8.74
N ILE A 503 -8.75 -21.17 -7.80
CA ILE A 503 -7.95 -20.06 -7.28
C ILE A 503 -6.82 -20.52 -6.35
N ILE A 504 -6.89 -21.75 -5.83
CA ILE A 504 -5.92 -22.28 -4.88
C ILE A 504 -4.68 -22.77 -5.63
N PHE A 505 -3.51 -22.25 -5.24
CA PHE A 505 -2.23 -22.64 -5.79
C PHE A 505 -1.14 -22.59 -4.73
N ASN A 506 -0.61 -23.77 -4.38
CA ASN A 506 0.43 -23.91 -3.36
C ASN A 506 1.87 -23.95 -3.93
N GLY A 507 2.03 -23.83 -5.26
CA GLY A 507 3.31 -23.92 -5.96
C GLY A 507 4.08 -22.60 -6.12
N ASN A 508 5.10 -22.60 -6.98
CA ASN A 508 5.91 -21.43 -7.28
C ASN A 508 5.16 -20.47 -8.23
N GLY A 509 4.76 -19.31 -7.73
CA GLY A 509 4.03 -18.31 -8.50
C GLY A 509 4.83 -17.61 -9.61
N TYR A 510 6.16 -17.76 -9.63
CA TYR A 510 7.02 -17.14 -10.65
C TYR A 510 7.27 -18.03 -11.87
N SER A 511 6.83 -19.27 -11.83
CA SER A 511 7.17 -20.23 -12.85
C SER A 511 6.31 -20.01 -14.11
N ASP A 512 6.90 -20.16 -15.29
CA ASP A 512 6.16 -20.08 -16.56
C ASP A 512 5.05 -21.15 -16.63
N GLU A 513 5.25 -22.28 -15.94
CA GLU A 513 4.21 -23.31 -15.79
C GLU A 513 3.00 -22.79 -15.04
N TRP A 514 3.17 -21.94 -14.01
CA TRP A 514 2.04 -21.34 -13.31
C TRP A 514 1.28 -20.37 -14.21
N VAL A 515 1.97 -19.59 -15.04
CA VAL A 515 1.31 -18.67 -15.99
C VAL A 515 0.40 -19.45 -16.95
N ALA A 516 0.91 -20.51 -17.57
CA ALA A 516 0.15 -21.36 -18.47
C ALA A 516 -1.00 -22.10 -17.75
N GLU A 517 -0.76 -22.56 -16.53
CA GLU A 517 -1.77 -23.26 -15.71
C GLU A 517 -2.89 -22.32 -15.26
N ALA A 518 -2.56 -21.09 -14.84
CA ALA A 518 -3.53 -20.07 -14.46
C ALA A 518 -4.45 -19.71 -15.63
N GLU A 519 -3.90 -19.55 -16.83
CA GLU A 519 -4.67 -19.35 -18.05
C GLU A 519 -5.62 -20.52 -18.33
N ARG A 520 -5.12 -21.77 -18.22
CA ARG A 520 -5.95 -22.99 -18.37
C ARG A 520 -7.09 -23.05 -17.35
N ARG A 521 -6.88 -22.53 -16.13
CA ARG A 521 -7.89 -22.42 -15.07
C ARG A 521 -8.85 -21.24 -15.26
N GLY A 522 -8.58 -20.35 -16.22
CA GLY A 522 -9.35 -19.13 -16.47
C GLY A 522 -9.13 -18.04 -15.42
N LEU A 523 -7.96 -18.03 -14.77
CA LEU A 523 -7.56 -16.96 -13.85
C LEU A 523 -6.98 -15.79 -14.66
N PRO A 524 -7.42 -14.54 -14.41
CA PRO A 524 -6.94 -13.40 -15.16
C PRO A 524 -5.49 -13.04 -14.79
N ASN A 525 -4.70 -12.70 -15.80
CA ASN A 525 -3.35 -12.17 -15.66
C ASN A 525 -3.33 -10.72 -16.15
N ILE A 526 -3.49 -9.76 -15.23
CA ILE A 526 -3.67 -8.34 -15.58
C ILE A 526 -2.41 -7.56 -15.23
N HIS A 527 -1.53 -7.43 -16.23
CA HIS A 527 -0.16 -6.96 -16.04
C HIS A 527 -0.05 -5.47 -15.72
N SER A 528 -0.90 -4.62 -16.32
CA SER A 528 -0.81 -3.17 -16.15
C SER A 528 -1.91 -2.59 -15.28
N THR A 529 -1.61 -1.45 -14.65
CA THR A 529 -2.59 -0.63 -13.93
C THR A 529 -3.70 -0.12 -14.84
N VAL A 530 -3.37 0.22 -16.09
CA VAL A 530 -4.33 0.69 -17.10
C VAL A 530 -5.39 -0.38 -17.38
N GLU A 531 -4.97 -1.62 -17.65
CA GLU A 531 -5.89 -2.74 -17.86
C GLU A 531 -6.68 -3.08 -16.59
N ALA A 532 -6.03 -3.04 -15.43
CA ALA A 532 -6.69 -3.30 -14.14
C ALA A 532 -7.79 -2.28 -13.84
N ALA A 533 -7.64 -1.03 -14.25
CA ALA A 533 -8.63 0.03 -14.03
C ALA A 533 -10.04 -0.37 -14.50
N LYS A 534 -10.15 -1.10 -15.62
CA LYS A 534 -11.45 -1.57 -16.17
C LYS A 534 -12.28 -2.37 -15.16
N ALA A 535 -11.65 -3.02 -14.18
CA ALA A 535 -12.37 -3.73 -13.13
C ALA A 535 -13.29 -2.82 -12.31
N MET A 536 -13.04 -1.50 -12.23
CA MET A 536 -13.89 -0.54 -11.52
C MET A 536 -15.18 -0.18 -12.27
N ILE A 537 -15.26 -0.45 -13.57
CA ILE A 537 -16.44 -0.19 -14.41
C ILE A 537 -17.09 -1.48 -14.93
N ASP A 538 -16.54 -2.65 -14.59
CA ASP A 538 -17.16 -3.93 -14.88
C ASP A 538 -18.51 -4.07 -14.14
N GLU A 539 -19.54 -4.53 -14.87
CA GLU A 539 -20.91 -4.59 -14.36
C GLU A 539 -21.03 -5.46 -13.11
N LYS A 540 -20.33 -6.60 -13.07
CA LYS A 540 -20.36 -7.52 -11.92
C LYS A 540 -19.74 -6.84 -10.69
N ASN A 541 -18.63 -6.14 -10.89
CA ASN A 541 -17.90 -5.46 -9.81
C ASN A 541 -18.66 -4.24 -9.29
N GLN A 542 -19.28 -3.45 -10.17
CA GLN A 542 -20.12 -2.33 -9.75
C GLN A 542 -21.36 -2.79 -8.99
N ALA A 543 -22.00 -3.87 -9.45
CA ALA A 543 -23.18 -4.41 -8.79
C ALA A 543 -22.90 -4.87 -7.35
N VAL A 544 -21.76 -5.52 -7.08
CA VAL A 544 -21.41 -5.95 -5.71
C VAL A 544 -21.11 -4.77 -4.79
N LEU A 545 -20.37 -3.77 -5.29
CA LEU A 545 -20.07 -2.55 -4.52
C LEU A 545 -21.33 -1.76 -4.17
N GLU A 546 -22.26 -1.65 -5.12
CA GLU A 546 -23.54 -0.95 -4.96
C GLU A 546 -24.50 -1.71 -4.05
N LYS A 547 -24.61 -3.04 -4.21
CA LYS A 547 -25.46 -3.91 -3.37
C LYS A 547 -25.15 -3.77 -1.87
N HIS A 548 -23.86 -3.66 -1.52
CA HIS A 548 -23.42 -3.49 -0.13
C HIS A 548 -23.33 -2.02 0.30
N GLY A 549 -23.68 -1.06 -0.57
CA GLY A 549 -23.68 0.37 -0.26
C GLY A 549 -22.27 0.92 -0.01
N VAL A 550 -21.24 0.29 -0.55
CA VAL A 550 -19.83 0.68 -0.34
C VAL A 550 -19.43 1.78 -1.31
N LEU A 551 -19.71 1.56 -2.60
CA LEU A 551 -19.61 2.57 -3.65
C LEU A 551 -20.85 2.52 -4.54
N THR A 552 -21.34 3.68 -4.93
CA THR A 552 -22.26 3.85 -6.05
C THR A 552 -21.53 3.66 -7.37
N ARG A 553 -22.27 3.41 -8.47
CA ARG A 553 -21.69 3.32 -9.82
C ARG A 553 -20.90 4.56 -10.21
N VAL A 554 -21.43 5.73 -9.85
CA VAL A 554 -20.80 7.04 -10.12
C VAL A 554 -19.49 7.19 -9.34
N GLU A 555 -19.45 6.81 -8.06
CA GLU A 555 -18.21 6.80 -7.26
C GLU A 555 -17.18 5.76 -7.79
N SER A 556 -17.64 4.65 -8.37
CA SER A 556 -16.80 3.60 -8.96
C SER A 556 -16.18 4.07 -10.28
N THR A 557 -16.98 4.65 -11.19
CA THR A 557 -16.50 5.25 -12.43
C THR A 557 -15.54 6.41 -12.17
N SER A 558 -15.80 7.26 -11.17
CA SER A 558 -14.86 8.31 -10.76
C SER A 558 -13.47 7.75 -10.39
N ARG A 559 -13.42 6.63 -9.67
CA ARG A 559 -12.16 5.97 -9.30
C ARG A 559 -11.44 5.35 -10.50
N TYR A 560 -12.19 4.85 -11.49
CA TYR A 560 -11.63 4.43 -12.78
C TYR A 560 -10.91 5.60 -13.48
N GLU A 561 -11.60 6.72 -13.66
CA GLU A 561 -11.05 7.93 -14.30
C GLU A 561 -9.79 8.42 -13.57
N ILE A 562 -9.86 8.58 -12.25
CA ILE A 562 -8.72 9.05 -11.44
C ILE A 562 -7.52 8.10 -11.54
N THR A 563 -7.75 6.79 -11.59
CA THR A 563 -6.67 5.81 -11.71
C THR A 563 -5.93 5.99 -13.03
N LEU A 564 -6.66 6.15 -14.14
CA LEU A 564 -6.06 6.36 -15.46
C LEU A 564 -5.42 7.74 -15.59
N GLU A 565 -6.07 8.80 -15.10
CA GLU A 565 -5.49 10.15 -15.08
C GLU A 565 -4.16 10.19 -14.32
N ASN A 566 -4.12 9.58 -13.13
CA ASN A 566 -2.91 9.54 -12.33
C ASN A 566 -1.81 8.73 -13.02
N TYR A 567 -2.16 7.59 -13.63
CA TYR A 567 -1.21 6.78 -14.39
C TYR A 567 -0.59 7.60 -15.53
N ASN A 568 -1.43 8.23 -16.36
CA ASN A 568 -1.01 9.03 -17.51
C ASN A 568 -0.10 10.18 -17.08
N LYS A 569 -0.48 10.91 -16.02
CA LYS A 569 0.31 12.02 -15.47
C LYS A 569 1.66 11.55 -14.95
N ILE A 570 1.72 10.44 -14.21
CA ILE A 570 2.97 9.88 -13.68
C ILE A 570 3.92 9.50 -14.82
N ILE A 571 3.45 8.69 -15.78
CA ILE A 571 4.29 8.27 -16.90
C ILE A 571 4.72 9.47 -17.76
N ASN A 572 3.87 10.48 -17.93
CA ASN A 572 4.27 11.70 -18.64
C ASN A 572 5.40 12.45 -17.89
N ILE A 573 5.27 12.66 -16.57
CA ILE A 573 6.32 13.30 -15.76
C ILE A 573 7.63 12.51 -15.85
N GLU A 574 7.55 11.18 -15.79
CA GLU A 574 8.72 10.31 -15.96
C GLU A 574 9.34 10.45 -17.35
N ALA A 575 8.54 10.47 -18.42
CA ALA A 575 9.01 10.62 -19.79
C ALA A 575 9.68 11.98 -20.01
N LEU A 576 9.07 13.07 -19.55
CA LEU A 576 9.63 14.41 -19.65
C LEU A 576 10.94 14.54 -18.84
N THR A 577 10.99 13.97 -17.65
CA THR A 577 12.22 13.93 -16.83
C THR A 577 13.32 13.10 -17.50
N THR A 578 12.95 11.96 -18.09
CA THR A 578 13.85 11.09 -18.87
C THR A 578 14.49 11.88 -20.03
N LEU A 579 13.67 12.58 -20.81
CA LEU A 579 14.10 13.43 -21.92
C LEU A 579 15.02 14.56 -21.44
N GLU A 580 14.65 15.25 -20.37
CA GLU A 580 15.43 16.35 -19.82
C GLU A 580 16.82 15.87 -19.36
N MET A 581 16.87 14.78 -18.59
CA MET A 581 18.12 14.22 -18.09
C MET A 581 19.02 13.71 -19.23
N ALA A 582 18.45 12.97 -20.19
CA ALA A 582 19.20 12.47 -21.34
C ALA A 582 19.83 13.63 -22.14
N LYS A 583 19.04 14.66 -22.47
CA LYS A 583 19.47 15.79 -23.31
C LYS A 583 20.43 16.76 -22.61
N ARG A 584 20.21 17.01 -21.32
CA ARG A 584 20.90 18.10 -20.59
C ARG A 584 22.03 17.63 -19.69
N GLN A 585 22.08 16.34 -19.35
CA GLN A 585 23.09 15.79 -18.44
C GLN A 585 23.91 14.70 -19.14
N ILE A 586 23.27 13.62 -19.58
CA ILE A 586 23.97 12.43 -20.09
C ILE A 586 24.65 12.70 -21.44
N ILE A 587 23.91 13.16 -22.44
CA ILE A 587 24.47 13.43 -23.79
C ILE A 587 25.67 14.40 -23.73
N PRO A 588 25.58 15.56 -23.04
CA PRO A 588 26.73 16.47 -22.91
C PRO A 588 27.94 15.83 -22.22
N ALA A 589 27.74 15.08 -21.15
CA ALA A 589 28.82 14.37 -20.45
C ALA A 589 29.53 13.37 -21.36
N VAL A 590 28.77 12.56 -22.11
CA VAL A 590 29.31 11.58 -23.05
C VAL A 590 30.06 12.27 -24.21
N ILE A 591 29.57 13.42 -24.69
CA ILE A 591 30.28 14.22 -25.71
C ILE A 591 31.63 14.73 -25.18
N GLN A 592 31.68 15.18 -23.93
CA GLN A 592 32.94 15.63 -23.32
C GLN A 592 33.94 14.47 -23.19
N TYR A 593 33.49 13.32 -22.72
CA TYR A 593 34.36 12.15 -22.58
C TYR A 593 34.85 11.61 -23.94
N THR A 594 33.98 11.53 -24.95
CA THR A 594 34.37 11.13 -26.31
C THR A 594 35.36 12.11 -26.95
N THR A 595 35.24 13.41 -26.66
CA THR A 595 36.21 14.43 -27.08
C THR A 595 37.57 14.19 -26.42
N SER A 596 37.60 13.94 -25.10
CA SER A 596 38.83 13.61 -24.36
C SER A 596 39.52 12.35 -24.91
N LEU A 597 38.76 11.30 -25.22
CA LEU A 597 39.29 10.09 -25.86
C LEU A 597 39.88 10.37 -27.25
N ALA A 598 39.19 11.18 -28.07
CA ALA A 598 39.68 11.55 -29.40
C ALA A 598 40.97 12.39 -29.32
N GLU A 599 41.05 13.33 -28.38
CA GLU A 599 42.25 14.12 -28.11
C GLU A 599 43.43 13.24 -27.67
N SER A 600 43.18 12.26 -26.80
CA SER A 600 44.18 11.26 -26.38
C SER A 600 44.73 10.49 -27.57
N ILE A 601 43.87 9.94 -28.43
CA ILE A 601 44.25 9.23 -29.66
C ILE A 601 45.11 10.11 -30.56
N ASN A 602 44.68 11.35 -30.80
CA ASN A 602 45.38 12.28 -31.68
C ASN A 602 46.75 12.67 -31.11
N THR A 603 46.83 12.90 -29.80
CA THR A 603 48.07 13.26 -29.10
C THR A 603 49.09 12.13 -29.18
N ILE A 604 48.67 10.88 -28.96
CA ILE A 604 49.54 9.71 -29.07
C ILE A 604 50.03 9.54 -30.51
N LYS A 605 49.14 9.63 -31.50
CA LYS A 605 49.51 9.55 -32.93
C LYS A 605 50.50 10.65 -33.34
N ALA A 606 50.36 11.86 -32.80
CA ALA A 606 51.23 12.99 -33.11
C ALA A 606 52.69 12.78 -32.67
N THR A 607 52.97 11.86 -31.74
CA THR A 607 54.34 11.52 -31.33
C THR A 607 55.16 10.87 -32.45
N GLY A 608 54.51 10.30 -33.47
CA GLY A 608 55.16 9.54 -34.53
C GLY A 608 55.67 8.17 -34.11
N ILE A 609 55.44 7.75 -32.85
CA ILE A 609 55.81 6.43 -32.35
C ILE A 609 54.69 5.45 -32.68
N ASN A 610 55.04 4.29 -33.27
CA ASN A 610 54.09 3.23 -33.58
C ASN A 610 53.74 2.45 -32.30
N VAL A 611 52.73 2.91 -31.57
CA VAL A 611 52.18 2.26 -30.37
C VAL A 611 50.76 1.74 -30.64
N ASP A 612 50.38 0.66 -29.97
CA ASP A 612 49.03 0.11 -30.05
C ASP A 612 48.03 1.04 -29.33
N ILE A 613 47.02 1.48 -30.08
CA ILE A 613 45.94 2.39 -29.63
C ILE A 613 44.55 1.78 -29.87
N SER A 614 44.49 0.46 -30.01
CA SER A 614 43.25 -0.30 -30.23
C SER A 614 42.22 -0.02 -29.15
N VAL A 615 42.62 -0.07 -27.87
CA VAL A 615 41.75 0.17 -26.71
C VAL A 615 41.01 1.51 -26.82
N GLN A 616 41.73 2.62 -27.00
CA GLN A 616 41.10 3.95 -27.08
C GLN A 616 40.19 4.07 -28.31
N THR A 617 40.60 3.49 -29.44
CA THR A 617 39.86 3.55 -30.71
C THR A 617 38.57 2.74 -30.64
N GLU A 618 38.62 1.54 -30.05
CA GLU A 618 37.47 0.66 -29.84
C GLU A 618 36.48 1.30 -28.85
N SER A 619 36.95 1.78 -27.69
CA SER A 619 36.11 2.49 -26.72
C SER A 619 35.43 3.72 -27.32
N LEU A 620 36.17 4.56 -28.06
CA LEU A 620 35.59 5.72 -28.74
C LEU A 620 34.50 5.30 -29.73
N THR A 621 34.71 4.20 -30.46
CA THR A 621 33.74 3.67 -31.45
C THR A 621 32.47 3.17 -30.76
N GLU A 622 32.60 2.38 -29.70
CA GLU A 622 31.47 1.85 -28.93
C GLU A 622 30.64 2.99 -28.31
N ILE A 623 31.30 3.91 -27.61
CA ILE A 623 30.64 5.04 -26.94
C ILE A 623 29.97 5.97 -27.96
N SER A 624 30.62 6.26 -29.09
CA SER A 624 30.03 7.09 -30.14
C SER A 624 28.80 6.42 -30.78
N THR A 625 28.81 5.10 -30.92
CA THR A 625 27.67 4.33 -31.43
C THR A 625 26.50 4.39 -30.46
N LEU A 626 26.76 4.17 -29.16
CA LEU A 626 25.76 4.27 -28.10
C LEU A 626 25.21 5.69 -27.96
N LEU A 627 26.05 6.73 -28.06
CA LEU A 627 25.63 8.12 -28.05
C LEU A 627 24.67 8.44 -29.21
N ALA A 628 24.98 7.95 -30.41
CA ALA A 628 24.11 8.10 -31.58
C ALA A 628 22.76 7.38 -31.39
N SER A 629 22.79 6.16 -30.82
CA SER A 629 21.59 5.40 -30.47
C SER A 629 20.74 6.12 -29.42
N LEU A 630 21.37 6.58 -28.33
CA LEU A 630 20.74 7.34 -27.26
C LEU A 630 20.03 8.58 -27.82
N ASN A 631 20.71 9.38 -28.65
CA ASN A 631 20.12 10.58 -29.26
C ASN A 631 18.96 10.25 -30.23
N LYS A 632 19.05 9.13 -30.97
CA LYS A 632 17.94 8.63 -31.79
C LYS A 632 16.75 8.25 -30.91
N ASN A 633 16.98 7.54 -29.81
CA ASN A 633 15.94 7.11 -28.88
C ASN A 633 15.29 8.29 -28.14
N VAL A 634 16.04 9.37 -27.86
CA VAL A 634 15.48 10.64 -27.38
C VAL A 634 14.47 11.18 -28.38
N SER A 635 14.83 11.24 -29.68
CA SER A 635 13.93 11.75 -30.73
C SER A 635 12.69 10.87 -30.91
N LEU A 636 12.79 9.56 -30.67
CA LEU A 636 11.65 8.64 -30.70
C LEU A 636 10.73 8.84 -29.50
N LEU A 637 11.30 9.01 -28.30
CA LEU A 637 10.53 9.30 -27.09
C LEU A 637 9.80 10.64 -27.19
N GLU A 638 10.44 11.69 -27.71
CA GLU A 638 9.79 12.99 -27.96
C GLU A 638 8.55 12.85 -28.85
N LYS A 639 8.63 12.06 -29.93
CA LYS A 639 7.48 11.79 -30.80
C LYS A 639 6.38 11.00 -30.12
N ALA A 640 6.75 10.02 -29.29
CA ALA A 640 5.76 9.22 -28.54
C ALA A 640 5.02 10.09 -27.52
N VAL A 641 5.73 10.98 -26.81
CA VAL A 641 5.14 11.94 -25.88
C VAL A 641 4.27 12.95 -26.62
N GLU A 642 4.74 13.55 -27.72
CA GLU A 642 3.95 14.48 -28.55
C GLU A 642 2.68 13.81 -29.10
N LYS A 643 2.76 12.54 -29.49
CA LYS A 643 1.59 11.77 -29.94
C LYS A 643 0.58 11.60 -28.80
N ALA A 644 1.04 11.31 -27.58
CA ALA A 644 0.17 11.16 -26.40
C ALA A 644 -0.44 12.50 -25.95
N ASP A 645 0.34 13.59 -25.94
CA ASP A 645 -0.13 14.92 -25.55
C ASP A 645 -1.20 15.48 -26.51
N ASN A 646 -1.12 15.13 -27.79
CA ASN A 646 -2.08 15.53 -28.82
C ASN A 646 -3.21 14.50 -29.04
N PHE A 647 -3.32 13.49 -28.19
CA PHE A 647 -4.34 12.45 -28.35
C PHE A 647 -5.72 12.97 -27.92
N GLU A 648 -6.67 13.00 -28.85
CA GLU A 648 -8.06 13.35 -28.63
C GLU A 648 -8.93 12.08 -28.65
N GLY A 649 -9.00 11.35 -27.53
CA GLY A 649 -9.78 10.11 -27.43
C GLY A 649 -10.13 9.75 -25.98
N ASP A 650 -10.52 8.49 -25.76
CA ASP A 650 -10.86 7.98 -24.43
C ASP A 650 -9.61 7.89 -23.55
N ILE A 651 -9.77 8.14 -22.25
CA ILE A 651 -8.68 8.13 -21.28
C ILE A 651 -7.97 6.77 -21.17
N PHE A 652 -8.69 5.68 -21.43
CA PHE A 652 -8.14 4.33 -21.46
C PHE A 652 -7.16 4.16 -22.61
N ASP A 653 -7.53 4.61 -23.81
CA ASP A 653 -6.68 4.52 -25.00
C ASP A 653 -5.41 5.37 -24.81
N LEU A 654 -5.55 6.55 -24.20
CA LEU A 654 -4.40 7.36 -23.78
C LEU A 654 -3.51 6.61 -22.79
N GLY A 655 -4.09 5.92 -21.81
CA GLY A 655 -3.34 5.09 -20.87
C GLY A 655 -2.61 3.93 -21.54
N MET A 656 -3.23 3.29 -22.52
CA MET A 656 -2.58 2.23 -23.32
C MET A 656 -1.40 2.79 -24.11
N MET A 657 -1.52 3.99 -24.69
CA MET A 657 -0.41 4.67 -25.35
C MET A 657 0.75 4.98 -24.39
N TYR A 658 0.45 5.51 -23.20
CA TYR A 658 1.50 5.74 -22.19
C TYR A 658 2.17 4.43 -21.76
N ARG A 659 1.40 3.35 -21.54
CA ARG A 659 1.93 2.05 -21.07
C ARG A 659 2.78 1.31 -22.10
N TYR A 660 2.34 1.29 -23.36
CA TYR A 660 2.92 0.42 -24.39
C TYR A 660 3.71 1.17 -25.47
N GLU A 661 3.61 2.50 -25.56
CA GLU A 661 4.44 3.29 -26.48
C GLU A 661 5.45 4.14 -25.71
N VAL A 662 4.98 5.06 -24.86
CA VAL A 662 5.86 6.02 -24.16
C VAL A 662 6.80 5.30 -23.19
N PHE A 663 6.24 4.47 -22.31
CA PHE A 663 7.01 3.74 -21.30
C PHE A 663 8.01 2.74 -21.90
N GLU A 664 7.63 2.01 -22.95
CA GLU A 664 8.54 1.06 -23.62
C GLU A 664 9.70 1.79 -24.30
N GLN A 665 9.43 2.95 -24.90
CA GLN A 665 10.46 3.79 -25.49
C GLN A 665 11.39 4.41 -24.43
N MET A 666 10.89 4.74 -23.23
CA MET A 666 11.72 5.13 -22.09
C MET A 666 12.68 4.00 -21.68
N ASN A 667 12.22 2.75 -21.61
CA ASN A 667 13.08 1.61 -21.27
C ASN A 667 14.16 1.35 -22.33
N THR A 668 13.83 1.55 -23.60
CA THR A 668 14.80 1.45 -24.69
C THR A 668 15.87 2.54 -24.58
N LEU A 669 15.46 3.78 -24.30
CA LEU A 669 16.38 4.88 -24.07
C LEU A 669 17.27 4.65 -22.83
N ARG A 670 16.69 4.12 -21.75
CA ARG A 670 17.41 3.74 -20.54
C ARG A 670 18.50 2.73 -20.81
N ALA A 671 18.24 1.70 -21.62
CA ALA A 671 19.22 0.66 -21.91
C ALA A 671 20.54 1.20 -22.50
N ASP A 672 20.46 2.19 -23.39
CA ASP A 672 21.64 2.86 -23.95
C ASP A 672 22.40 3.67 -22.89
N ALA A 673 21.68 4.43 -22.06
CA ALA A 673 22.26 5.26 -21.00
C ALA A 673 22.91 4.41 -19.90
N ASP A 674 22.26 3.35 -19.45
CA ASP A 674 22.80 2.42 -18.46
C ASP A 674 24.06 1.71 -19.00
N LYS A 675 24.12 1.42 -20.30
CA LYS A 675 25.34 0.87 -20.91
C LYS A 675 26.46 1.92 -20.98
N LEU A 676 26.14 3.18 -21.30
CA LEU A 676 27.10 4.29 -21.30
C LEU A 676 27.69 4.54 -19.90
N GLU A 677 26.89 4.43 -18.83
CA GLU A 677 27.38 4.54 -17.44
C GLU A 677 28.54 3.57 -17.16
N THR A 678 28.53 2.38 -17.76
CA THR A 678 29.59 1.37 -17.56
C THR A 678 30.89 1.64 -18.33
N LEU A 679 30.88 2.61 -19.25
CA LEU A 679 31.99 2.89 -20.18
C LEU A 679 32.58 4.29 -20.00
N VAL A 680 31.75 5.25 -19.57
CA VAL A 680 32.16 6.63 -19.33
C VAL A 680 32.90 6.70 -18.00
N ASP A 681 34.00 7.45 -18.00
CA ASP A 681 34.77 7.69 -16.78
C ASP A 681 33.93 8.42 -15.71
N GLU A 682 34.10 8.02 -14.46
CA GLU A 682 33.35 8.52 -13.30
C GLU A 682 33.43 10.05 -13.18
N GLU A 683 34.56 10.67 -13.52
CA GLU A 683 34.73 12.13 -13.45
C GLU A 683 33.82 12.89 -14.42
N PHE A 684 33.40 12.24 -15.52
CA PHE A 684 32.49 12.82 -16.51
C PHE A 684 31.04 12.45 -16.26
N TRP A 685 30.77 11.35 -15.55
CA TRP A 685 29.42 10.85 -15.38
C TRP A 685 28.60 11.76 -14.42
N PRO A 686 27.43 12.27 -14.83
CA PRO A 686 26.78 13.36 -14.10
C PRO A 686 25.86 12.91 -12.96
N LEU A 687 25.65 11.60 -12.78
CA LEU A 687 24.67 11.05 -11.84
C LEU A 687 25.34 10.15 -10.81
N PRO A 688 24.99 10.24 -9.52
CA PRO A 688 25.35 9.22 -8.54
C PRO A 688 24.93 7.82 -9.02
N THR A 689 25.85 6.86 -8.93
CA THR A 689 25.61 5.48 -9.35
C THR A 689 24.76 4.74 -8.32
N TYR A 690 24.23 3.57 -8.69
CA TYR A 690 23.54 2.72 -7.71
C TYR A 690 24.47 2.25 -6.59
N SER A 691 25.76 2.00 -6.89
CA SER A 691 26.74 1.64 -5.87
C SER A 691 26.87 2.72 -4.80
N ASP A 692 26.90 3.99 -5.23
CA ASP A 692 26.97 5.15 -4.32
C ASP A 692 25.75 5.24 -3.42
N MET A 693 24.55 5.10 -4.02
CA MET A 693 23.29 5.26 -3.29
C MET A 693 22.96 4.10 -2.36
N LEU A 694 23.29 2.86 -2.73
CA LEU A 694 22.85 1.66 -2.02
C LEU A 694 23.82 1.21 -0.91
N PHE A 695 25.11 1.53 -1.02
CA PHE A 695 26.12 1.04 -0.07
C PHE A 695 26.70 2.10 0.86
N ASN A 696 26.58 3.39 0.53
CA ASN A 696 27.16 4.48 1.33
C ASN A 696 26.17 5.13 2.33
N VAL A 697 25.04 4.46 2.62
CA VAL A 697 24.01 4.94 3.56
C VAL A 697 24.44 4.82 5.03
#